data_AF-A0AAV4EV40-F1
#
_entry.id   AF-A0AAV4EV40-F1
#
_cell.length_a   1.000
_cell.length_b   1.000
_cell.length_c   1.000
_cell.angle_alpha   90.00
_cell.angle_beta   90.00
_cell.angle_gamma   90.00
#
_symmetry.space_group_name_H-M   'P 1'
#
loop_
_entity.id
_entity.type
_entity.pdbx_description
1 polymer ?
#
loop_
_entity_poly.entity_id
_entity_poly.type
_entity_poly.pdbx_seq_one_letter_code
_entity_poly.pdbx_strand_id
1 'polypeptide(L)'
;MDVDEKKSYSLSKVRQNMHPNGNGVAPEGAYHGPNGLADMTSIELQRVNGEPEGYGTNGLNGSHKSDPEDGETNDVAKIQDGIGDKIGTFVQWFSSFLAGFTIGFVYGWKLTLVILAVSPLLVGAASLFSKLAASLTSKELEAYAKAGAVAEEVFGAIRTVVAFGGQEVEAHRYYNNLGTAQAFGIKKGFSNGASMGFIWLVIFGCYALGFWYGGKLVREDDDYSVATMIIVFFSVLIGAFSLGNAFPALASLSTARGAAYMIFQLIDQKSVIDSSSEEGLRPDSLRGLIKMQNVHFNYPSRPDVKVLKGLDLVANPGQTVALVGSSGCGKSTTVQLMQRFYDPLQGKVMIDGIDIRDLNIKWLRKHIGVVSQEPILFATTIAENIRYGKEDVTMDEIIQACKNANAYDFIMKLPNAREGRTTLVIAHRLSTIKTADIIIGFDQGVATERGTHEELMSRQGIYYQLVTSQTHAQEKEEESDDEELVETAKSPEKNKKFQRGLSVDQKQHEANQRAKEDEEELKKLPDAPFRRLIRMNSPEWFFILLGCFGSIVNGGVQPAFAIIFSEILDVFREDDDTQKDRIFIYSMILLGLGILSMVTMFLQGYMFGRSGEALTTRLRDMTFRSMMRQVNIMLVVVVVVVVVVVVVVVVVVVVVVVVVVVVVVVVVVVEVVSVIVVVLVVVVVIAVLVTSSSISNRSSSSSSSSSISNSSTSSNSTDIAFFDDTKNSVGALTTRLATDASLVQGVTGVRLGSVLMNIANMGTAIVISFIYSWQLTLLIIAFMPFIVLGGLWQIRLLTGQAGQNKEALEGAGKIAVECIENVRTVASLLKEPKFFELYLTSLQVTYKQSLRRAHLVGATYAFSQAIIYFAYAAAFVLGAYLIEERELEFGDVFLVFAAIVFGAMGLGNASGFAPDVGKAQDSAKRILALIDSEPSLDHTSTDGSQLSGNYHASIQFKSVHFHYPTRPTVPVLQGLSCSVVPGQTLALVGSSGCGKSTSVQLIERFYDPIDGTVTLEGRDMKGLNLKWLRQQIGIVSQEPVLFDRSIAENIAYGDNTRVVTMDEIIAAAKGANIHNFISELPNGYDTNVGSKGTQLSGGQKQRVAIARALVRNPKILLLDEATSALDTESEKIVQEALDKARQGRTCVVIAHRLSTIKNADTICVVSSGKVTEEGTHSELMAKQGFYYKLVQKSSRNK
;
A
#
# COMPACT_ATOMS: atom_id res chain seq x y z
N MET A 1 -10.60 38.19 22.59
CA MET A 1 -11.50 38.39 23.74
C MET A 1 -11.04 37.41 24.80
N ASP A 2 -10.44 37.93 25.87
CA ASP A 2 -10.03 37.18 27.05
C ASP A 2 -11.23 36.49 27.70
N VAL A 3 -11.11 35.19 27.95
CA VAL A 3 -11.87 34.49 28.99
C VAL A 3 -10.94 33.43 29.60
N ASP A 4 -10.33 33.81 30.72
CA ASP A 4 -9.94 32.88 31.78
C ASP A 4 -11.18 32.13 32.28
N GLU A 5 -11.11 30.80 32.33
CA GLU A 5 -11.30 30.04 33.58
C GLU A 5 -11.39 28.53 33.32
N LYS A 6 -10.62 27.81 34.14
CA LYS A 6 -10.63 26.37 34.37
C LYS A 6 -12.06 25.80 34.43
N LYS A 7 -12.45 25.01 33.42
CA LYS A 7 -13.47 23.97 33.58
C LYS A 7 -12.91 22.64 33.10
N SER A 8 -12.46 21.84 34.06
CA SER A 8 -12.32 20.40 33.91
C SER A 8 -13.67 19.83 33.48
N TYR A 9 -13.75 19.26 32.27
CA TYR A 9 -14.90 18.49 31.85
C TYR A 9 -14.94 17.20 32.68
N SER A 10 -15.70 17.24 33.78
CA SER A 10 -16.11 16.03 34.50
C SER A 10 -17.13 15.28 33.66
N LEU A 11 -16.79 14.06 33.23
CA LEU A 11 -17.63 13.08 32.53
C LEU A 11 -18.87 12.62 33.32
N SER A 12 -19.19 13.23 34.46
CA SER A 12 -20.26 12.79 35.35
C SER A 12 -21.67 13.30 35.00
N LYS A 13 -21.85 14.20 34.03
CA LYS A 13 -23.15 14.87 33.77
C LYS A 13 -23.99 14.33 32.60
N VAL A 14 -23.53 13.32 31.85
CA VAL A 14 -24.35 12.64 30.82
C VAL A 14 -24.99 11.33 31.37
N ARG A 15 -24.68 10.97 32.62
CA ARG A 15 -25.05 9.68 33.24
C ARG A 15 -26.52 9.51 33.67
N GLN A 16 -27.41 10.49 33.45
CA GLN A 16 -28.72 10.51 34.14
C GLN A 16 -29.99 10.31 33.31
N ASN A 17 -29.94 10.11 31.98
CA ASN A 17 -31.17 10.04 31.16
C ASN A 17 -31.33 8.78 30.30
N MET A 18 -30.91 7.60 30.78
CA MET A 18 -31.41 6.32 30.24
C MET A 18 -31.55 5.28 31.35
N HIS A 19 -32.73 5.23 31.97
CA HIS A 19 -33.18 4.05 32.71
C HIS A 19 -33.95 3.14 31.74
N PRO A 20 -33.63 1.84 31.64
CA PRO A 20 -34.52 0.87 31.03
C PRO A 20 -35.51 0.38 32.09
N ASN A 21 -36.77 0.82 32.00
CA ASN A 21 -37.87 0.20 32.71
C ASN A 21 -38.44 -0.95 31.85
N GLY A 22 -38.67 -2.10 32.46
CA GLY A 22 -39.72 -3.03 32.02
C GLY A 22 -39.26 -4.45 31.72
N ASN A 23 -39.37 -5.30 32.74
CA ASN A 23 -39.47 -6.75 32.61
C ASN A 23 -40.61 -7.13 31.64
N GLY A 24 -40.31 -7.95 30.64
CA GLY A 24 -41.28 -8.57 29.76
C GLY A 24 -40.75 -9.88 29.22
N VAL A 25 -41.07 -10.97 29.92
CA VAL A 25 -40.94 -12.35 29.41
C VAL A 25 -41.91 -12.49 28.24
N ALA A 26 -41.44 -12.89 27.06
CA ALA A 26 -42.30 -13.27 25.94
C ALA A 26 -41.97 -14.70 25.47
N PRO A 27 -42.99 -15.51 25.11
CA PRO A 27 -42.87 -16.96 24.97
C PRO A 27 -42.56 -17.40 23.53
N GLU A 28 -42.07 -18.64 23.42
CA GLU A 28 -41.86 -19.39 22.19
C GLU A 28 -43.20 -19.67 21.45
N GLY A 29 -43.19 -19.59 20.11
CA GLY A 29 -44.07 -20.41 19.26
C GLY A 29 -44.88 -19.71 18.15
N ALA A 30 -44.50 -20.04 16.90
CA ALA A 30 -45.30 -20.11 15.66
C ALA A 30 -45.71 -18.81 14.91
N TYR A 31 -45.21 -18.63 13.67
CA TYR A 31 -46.01 -18.60 12.42
C TYR A 31 -45.11 -18.59 11.16
N HIS A 32 -45.53 -19.33 10.14
CA HIS A 32 -44.87 -19.58 8.85
C HIS A 32 -45.14 -18.49 7.78
N GLY A 33 -44.05 -17.94 7.19
CA GLY A 33 -43.88 -17.49 5.78
C GLY A 33 -44.58 -16.21 5.25
N PRO A 34 -44.13 -15.60 4.11
CA PRO A 34 -42.96 -15.89 3.28
C PRO A 34 -41.97 -14.70 3.04
N ASN A 35 -40.70 -15.08 2.91
CA ASN A 35 -39.54 -14.49 2.23
C ASN A 35 -39.63 -13.13 1.52
N GLY A 36 -38.64 -12.27 1.84
CA GLY A 36 -38.07 -11.36 0.85
C GLY A 36 -37.45 -10.07 1.36
N LEU A 37 -36.55 -10.08 2.36
CA LEU A 37 -35.67 -8.91 2.65
C LEU A 37 -34.49 -9.15 3.62
N ALA A 38 -34.14 -10.39 3.96
CA ALA A 38 -33.02 -10.67 4.86
C ALA A 38 -32.13 -11.77 4.28
N ASP A 39 -31.15 -11.39 3.47
CA ASP A 39 -30.04 -12.30 3.12
C ASP A 39 -28.72 -11.56 2.81
N MET A 40 -28.53 -10.40 3.44
CA MET A 40 -27.23 -9.70 3.47
C MET A 40 -26.65 -9.59 4.90
N THR A 41 -27.20 -10.35 5.84
CA THR A 41 -26.75 -10.33 7.24
C THR A 41 -26.36 -11.71 7.77
N SER A 42 -26.56 -12.80 7.02
CA SER A 42 -26.39 -14.17 7.51
C SER A 42 -24.98 -14.77 7.35
N ILE A 43 -24.09 -14.17 6.55
CA ILE A 43 -22.71 -14.69 6.36
C ILE A 43 -21.67 -13.98 7.26
N GLU A 44 -21.95 -12.78 7.77
CA GLU A 44 -21.09 -12.10 8.75
C GLU A 44 -21.48 -12.35 10.22
N LEU A 45 -22.72 -12.79 10.49
CA LEU A 45 -23.19 -13.04 11.87
C LEU A 45 -22.79 -14.42 12.44
N GLN A 46 -22.33 -15.38 11.64
CA GLN A 46 -21.86 -16.68 12.15
C GLN A 46 -20.43 -16.69 12.71
N ARG A 47 -19.69 -15.58 12.61
CA ARG A 47 -18.38 -15.43 13.30
C ARG A 47 -18.48 -14.76 14.68
N VAL A 48 -19.68 -14.39 15.13
CA VAL A 48 -19.88 -13.50 16.29
C VAL A 48 -20.51 -14.20 17.51
N ASN A 49 -20.90 -15.47 17.42
CA ASN A 49 -21.46 -16.23 18.56
C ASN A 49 -20.38 -16.94 19.42
N GLY A 50 -19.35 -16.21 19.82
CA GLY A 50 -18.50 -16.56 20.96
C GLY A 50 -18.83 -15.61 22.11
N GLU A 51 -19.08 -16.16 23.30
CA GLU A 51 -19.33 -15.38 24.53
C GLU A 51 -18.25 -14.30 24.74
N PRO A 52 -18.59 -13.15 25.34
CA PRO A 52 -17.67 -12.01 25.42
C PRO A 52 -16.59 -12.28 26.47
N GLU A 53 -15.45 -12.80 26.03
CA GLU A 53 -14.24 -12.91 26.86
C GLU A 53 -13.69 -11.52 27.20
N GLY A 54 -13.17 -11.35 28.41
CA GLY A 54 -12.81 -10.05 28.99
C GLY A 54 -11.60 -9.36 28.34
N TYR A 55 -11.85 -8.36 27.52
CA TYR A 55 -10.83 -7.45 26.99
C TYR A 55 -10.56 -6.33 28.04
N GLY A 56 -9.57 -6.54 28.91
CA GLY A 56 -8.80 -5.46 29.55
C GLY A 56 -7.53 -5.21 28.73
N THR A 57 -6.41 -4.82 29.35
CA THR A 57 -5.04 -4.95 28.77
C THR A 57 -4.76 -6.31 28.09
N ASN A 58 -5.59 -7.32 28.39
CA ASN A 58 -5.76 -8.62 27.76
C ASN A 58 -6.08 -8.58 26.25
N GLY A 59 -6.74 -7.54 25.75
CA GLY A 59 -7.30 -7.50 24.41
C GLY A 59 -6.30 -7.42 23.27
N LEU A 60 -5.17 -6.78 23.52
CA LEU A 60 -4.11 -6.56 22.53
C LEU A 60 -3.29 -7.82 22.20
N ASN A 61 -3.43 -8.89 22.99
CA ASN A 61 -2.80 -10.18 22.65
C ASN A 61 -3.69 -11.04 21.74
N GLY A 62 -5.01 -10.77 21.69
CA GLY A 62 -5.97 -11.45 20.82
C GLY A 62 -6.12 -10.79 19.45
N SER A 63 -5.95 -9.46 19.37
CA SER A 63 -5.76 -8.75 18.10
C SER A 63 -4.29 -8.93 17.66
N HIS A 64 -4.06 -9.62 16.54
CA HIS A 64 -2.73 -9.67 15.93
C HIS A 64 -2.17 -8.25 15.74
N LYS A 65 -0.84 -8.11 15.83
CA LYS A 65 -0.03 -6.88 15.58
C LYS A 65 -0.22 -6.22 14.19
N SER A 66 -1.20 -6.66 13.41
CA SER A 66 -1.52 -6.15 12.09
C SER A 66 -2.92 -5.53 12.11
N ASP A 67 -2.95 -4.22 11.87
CA ASP A 67 -4.10 -3.46 11.36
C ASP A 67 -5.22 -2.90 12.29
N PRO A 68 -5.08 -2.73 13.63
CA PRO A 68 -6.03 -1.87 14.36
C PRO A 68 -5.94 -0.39 13.94
N GLU A 69 -4.74 0.07 13.59
CA GLU A 69 -4.38 1.50 13.52
C GLU A 69 -4.77 2.17 12.19
N ASP A 70 -4.52 1.46 11.07
CA ASP A 70 -5.07 1.83 9.75
C ASP A 70 -6.60 1.64 9.73
N GLY A 71 -7.14 0.77 10.58
CA GLY A 71 -8.57 0.61 10.81
C GLY A 71 -9.17 1.82 11.52
N GLU A 72 -8.65 2.20 12.69
CA GLU A 72 -9.21 3.27 13.54
C GLU A 72 -9.14 4.66 12.88
N THR A 73 -8.00 5.05 12.30
CA THR A 73 -7.89 6.35 11.62
C THR A 73 -8.78 6.44 10.39
N ASN A 74 -8.91 5.35 9.64
CA ASN A 74 -9.78 5.24 8.47
C ASN A 74 -11.27 5.16 8.88
N ASP A 75 -11.59 4.50 10.00
CA ASP A 75 -12.96 4.37 10.50
C ASP A 75 -13.47 5.70 11.08
N VAL A 76 -12.63 6.47 11.79
CA VAL A 76 -12.97 7.85 12.18
C VAL A 76 -13.22 8.73 10.94
N ALA A 77 -12.44 8.56 9.87
CA ALA A 77 -12.67 9.27 8.61
C ALA A 77 -13.99 8.86 7.93
N LYS A 78 -14.37 7.58 7.96
CA LYS A 78 -15.68 7.11 7.48
C LYS A 78 -16.84 7.71 8.27
N ILE A 79 -16.69 7.82 9.60
CA ILE A 79 -17.67 8.48 10.46
C ILE A 79 -17.81 9.95 10.08
N GLN A 80 -16.69 10.65 9.89
CA GLN A 80 -16.68 12.04 9.45
C GLN A 80 -17.37 12.22 8.09
N ASP A 81 -17.09 11.36 7.11
CA ASP A 81 -17.72 11.40 5.79
C ASP A 81 -19.24 11.19 5.88
N GLY A 82 -19.69 10.16 6.62
CA GLY A 82 -21.12 9.87 6.74
C GLY A 82 -21.94 10.87 7.56
N ILE A 83 -21.33 11.54 8.56
CA ILE A 83 -22.01 12.53 9.41
C ILE A 83 -21.81 13.99 8.90
N GLY A 84 -20.86 14.20 7.98
CA GLY A 84 -20.51 15.50 7.44
C GLY A 84 -21.53 16.06 6.43
N ASP A 85 -21.07 16.39 5.22
CA ASP A 85 -21.88 16.97 4.14
C ASP A 85 -22.95 16.00 3.61
N LYS A 86 -22.76 14.69 3.81
CA LYS A 86 -23.65 13.65 3.30
C LYS A 86 -25.04 13.67 3.92
N ILE A 87 -25.17 13.97 5.21
CA ILE A 87 -26.49 14.13 5.85
C ILE A 87 -27.24 15.31 5.21
N GLY A 88 -26.59 16.46 5.05
CA GLY A 88 -27.19 17.63 4.40
C GLY A 88 -27.61 17.33 2.98
N THR A 89 -26.75 16.62 2.23
CA THR A 89 -27.01 16.18 0.86
C THR A 89 -28.20 15.20 0.79
N PHE A 90 -28.30 14.25 1.73
CA PHE A 90 -29.43 13.32 1.81
C PHE A 90 -30.74 14.08 2.08
N VAL A 91 -30.75 15.00 3.04
CA VAL A 91 -31.93 15.81 3.36
C VAL A 91 -32.35 16.66 2.17
N GLN A 92 -31.39 17.29 1.48
CA GLN A 92 -31.65 18.07 0.27
C GLN A 92 -32.34 17.22 -0.80
N TRP A 93 -31.72 16.11 -1.22
CA TRP A 93 -32.28 15.27 -2.27
C TRP A 93 -33.60 14.61 -1.87
N PHE A 94 -33.73 14.17 -0.62
CA PHE A 94 -34.98 13.58 -0.13
C PHE A 94 -36.11 14.60 -0.05
N SER A 95 -35.80 15.85 0.34
CA SER A 95 -36.78 16.95 0.32
C SER A 95 -37.22 17.29 -1.11
N SER A 96 -36.29 17.30 -2.08
CA SER A 96 -36.60 17.49 -3.50
C SER A 96 -37.45 16.35 -4.07
N PHE A 97 -37.22 15.11 -3.63
CA PHE A 97 -38.08 13.97 -3.94
C PHE A 97 -39.51 14.20 -3.44
N LEU A 98 -39.69 14.50 -2.15
CA LEU A 98 -41.01 14.75 -1.57
C LEU A 98 -41.72 15.92 -2.23
N ALA A 99 -41.01 17.04 -2.44
CA ALA A 99 -41.55 18.22 -3.10
C ALA A 99 -41.98 17.93 -4.55
N GLY A 100 -41.13 17.23 -5.32
CA GLY A 100 -41.42 16.88 -6.72
C GLY A 100 -42.69 16.04 -6.86
N PHE A 101 -42.86 15.00 -6.04
CA PHE A 101 -44.07 14.19 -6.05
C PHE A 101 -45.29 14.94 -5.49
N THR A 102 -45.13 15.76 -4.45
CA THR A 102 -46.22 16.57 -3.90
C THR A 102 -46.75 17.54 -4.96
N ILE A 103 -45.86 18.26 -5.66
CA ILE A 103 -46.23 19.14 -6.78
C ILE A 103 -46.93 18.33 -7.88
N GLY A 104 -46.39 17.17 -8.26
CA GLY A 104 -47.01 16.28 -9.24
C GLY A 104 -48.45 15.88 -8.87
N PHE A 105 -48.68 15.40 -7.65
CA PHE A 105 -50.01 14.98 -7.19
C PHE A 105 -51.00 16.15 -7.03
N VAL A 106 -50.53 17.34 -6.63
CA VAL A 106 -51.37 18.53 -6.46
C VAL A 106 -51.82 19.09 -7.81
N TYR A 107 -50.92 19.19 -8.78
CA TYR A 107 -51.24 19.76 -10.09
C TYR A 107 -51.90 18.75 -11.03
N GLY A 108 -51.56 17.46 -10.95
CA GLY A 108 -52.11 16.46 -11.85
C GLY A 108 -51.83 15.03 -11.42
N TRP A 109 -52.69 14.50 -10.54
CA TRP A 109 -52.56 13.15 -10.00
C TRP A 109 -52.68 12.04 -11.07
N LYS A 110 -53.51 12.19 -12.11
CA LYS A 110 -53.68 11.16 -13.16
C LYS A 110 -52.37 10.95 -13.93
N LEU A 111 -51.78 12.03 -14.42
CA LEU A 111 -50.50 11.99 -15.14
C LEU A 111 -49.35 11.52 -14.24
N THR A 112 -49.33 11.94 -12.98
CA THR A 112 -48.34 11.49 -11.98
C THR A 112 -48.37 9.97 -11.79
N LEU A 113 -49.55 9.37 -11.68
CA LEU A 113 -49.69 7.91 -11.55
C LEU A 113 -49.18 7.15 -12.77
N VAL A 114 -49.38 7.69 -13.98
CA VAL A 114 -48.88 7.08 -15.22
C VAL A 114 -47.35 7.08 -15.26
N ILE A 115 -46.72 8.19 -14.90
CA ILE A 115 -45.25 8.29 -14.82
C ILE A 115 -44.74 7.36 -13.71
N LEU A 116 -45.40 7.34 -12.56
CA LEU A 116 -45.04 6.46 -11.43
C LEU A 116 -45.16 4.97 -11.80
N ALA A 117 -46.10 4.58 -12.65
CA ALA A 117 -46.27 3.18 -13.07
C ALA A 117 -45.04 2.61 -13.79
N VAL A 118 -44.20 3.46 -14.39
CA VAL A 118 -42.93 3.06 -15.05
C VAL A 118 -41.77 2.95 -14.04
N SER A 119 -41.88 3.60 -12.88
CA SER A 119 -40.80 3.66 -11.89
C SER A 119 -40.39 2.31 -11.28
N PRO A 120 -41.29 1.32 -11.01
CA PRO A 120 -40.87 0.00 -10.53
C PRO A 120 -40.00 -0.75 -11.54
N LEU A 121 -40.20 -0.54 -12.85
CA LEU A 121 -39.38 -1.14 -13.89
C LEU A 121 -37.95 -0.57 -13.85
N LEU A 122 -37.82 0.74 -13.66
CA LEU A 122 -36.52 1.41 -13.55
C LEU A 122 -35.77 0.95 -12.28
N VAL A 123 -36.45 0.92 -11.14
CA VAL A 123 -35.88 0.43 -9.86
C VAL A 123 -35.49 -1.05 -9.95
N GLY A 124 -36.36 -1.89 -10.52
CA GLY A 124 -36.10 -3.32 -10.70
C GLY A 124 -34.89 -3.59 -11.59
N ALA A 125 -34.77 -2.87 -12.70
CA ALA A 125 -33.62 -2.97 -13.60
C ALA A 125 -32.33 -2.47 -12.95
N ALA A 126 -32.36 -1.29 -12.31
CA ALA A 126 -31.20 -0.75 -11.61
C ALA A 126 -30.71 -1.71 -10.50
N SER A 127 -31.63 -2.31 -9.73
CA SER A 127 -31.30 -3.30 -8.69
C SER A 127 -30.68 -4.57 -9.27
N LEU A 128 -31.29 -5.14 -10.33
CA LEU A 128 -30.78 -6.32 -11.02
C LEU A 128 -29.37 -6.09 -11.56
N PHE A 129 -29.16 -4.98 -12.27
CA PHE A 129 -27.86 -4.66 -12.85
C PHE A 129 -26.81 -4.29 -11.81
N SER A 130 -27.20 -3.65 -10.71
CA SER A 130 -26.29 -3.39 -9.58
C SER A 130 -25.79 -4.71 -8.96
N LYS A 131 -26.70 -5.69 -8.73
CA LYS A 131 -26.34 -7.03 -8.24
C LYS A 131 -25.43 -7.78 -9.21
N LEU A 132 -25.75 -7.72 -10.51
CA LEU A 132 -24.92 -8.34 -11.56
C LEU A 132 -23.52 -7.72 -11.62
N ALA A 133 -23.43 -6.38 -11.59
CA ALA A 133 -22.16 -5.66 -11.59
C ALA A 133 -21.30 -5.99 -10.36
N ALA A 134 -21.90 -6.05 -9.17
CA ALA A 134 -21.22 -6.44 -7.94
C ALA A 134 -20.70 -7.89 -8.01
N SER A 135 -21.54 -8.83 -8.48
CA SER A 135 -21.16 -10.25 -8.62
C SER A 135 -20.01 -10.45 -9.62
N LEU A 136 -20.05 -9.76 -10.78
CA LEU A 136 -18.99 -9.83 -11.78
C LEU A 136 -17.69 -9.19 -11.30
N THR A 137 -17.77 -8.08 -10.56
CA THR A 137 -16.60 -7.43 -9.97
C THR A 137 -15.92 -8.32 -8.93
N SER A 138 -16.69 -9.01 -8.09
CA SER A 138 -16.15 -9.98 -7.13
C SER A 138 -15.44 -11.15 -7.84
N LYS A 139 -16.04 -11.72 -8.89
CA LYS A 139 -15.42 -12.78 -9.69
C LYS A 139 -14.16 -12.33 -10.43
N GLU A 140 -14.13 -11.09 -10.91
CA GLU A 140 -12.95 -10.47 -11.54
C GLU A 140 -11.79 -10.36 -10.54
N LEU A 141 -12.07 -9.85 -9.32
CA LEU A 141 -11.07 -9.74 -8.24
C LEU A 141 -10.55 -11.11 -7.81
N GLU A 142 -11.42 -12.11 -7.65
CA GLU A 142 -11.04 -13.48 -7.30
C GLU A 142 -10.19 -14.14 -8.39
N ALA A 143 -10.53 -13.93 -9.66
CA ALA A 143 -9.74 -14.41 -10.79
C ALA A 143 -8.35 -13.74 -10.83
N TYR A 144 -8.28 -12.43 -10.61
CA TYR A 144 -7.01 -11.72 -10.53
C TYR A 144 -6.16 -12.15 -9.32
N ALA A 145 -6.77 -12.45 -8.17
CA ALA A 145 -6.05 -12.89 -6.97
C ALA A 145 -5.18 -14.13 -7.24
N LYS A 146 -5.58 -15.01 -8.16
CA LYS A 146 -4.74 -16.15 -8.61
C LYS A 146 -3.49 -15.71 -9.37
N ALA A 147 -3.62 -14.71 -10.25
CA ALA A 147 -2.47 -14.12 -10.93
C ALA A 147 -1.59 -13.30 -9.98
N GLY A 148 -2.20 -12.55 -9.07
CA GLY A 148 -1.51 -11.79 -8.02
C GLY A 148 -0.66 -12.67 -7.11
N ALA A 149 -1.20 -13.82 -6.67
CA ALA A 149 -0.45 -14.80 -5.87
C ALA A 149 0.79 -15.35 -6.59
N VAL A 150 0.68 -15.59 -7.91
CA VAL A 150 1.84 -15.98 -8.73
C VAL A 150 2.90 -14.87 -8.74
N ALA A 151 2.49 -13.62 -8.91
CA ALA A 151 3.44 -12.51 -8.92
C ALA A 151 4.13 -12.32 -7.55
N GLU A 152 3.38 -12.43 -6.45
CA GLU A 152 3.91 -12.32 -5.09
C GLU A 152 4.94 -13.42 -4.79
N GLU A 153 4.61 -14.66 -5.12
CA GLU A 153 5.48 -15.82 -4.98
C GLU A 153 6.78 -15.65 -5.78
N VAL A 154 6.67 -15.23 -7.04
CA VAL A 154 7.81 -15.07 -7.96
C VAL A 154 8.74 -13.94 -7.50
N PHE A 155 8.21 -12.79 -7.11
CA PHE A 155 9.02 -11.68 -6.62
C PHE A 155 9.65 -11.99 -5.25
N GLY A 156 8.94 -12.68 -4.36
CA GLY A 156 9.50 -13.17 -3.10
C GLY A 156 10.65 -14.17 -3.31
N ALA A 157 10.60 -14.94 -4.40
CA ALA A 157 11.58 -15.95 -4.77
C ALA A 157 12.51 -15.53 -5.92
N ILE A 158 12.63 -14.23 -6.23
CA ILE A 158 13.23 -13.77 -7.49
C ILE A 158 14.65 -14.28 -7.71
N ARG A 159 15.48 -14.34 -6.67
CA ARG A 159 16.86 -14.85 -6.74
C ARG A 159 16.87 -16.33 -7.16
N THR A 160 15.93 -17.13 -6.66
CA THR A 160 15.77 -18.53 -7.06
C THR A 160 15.29 -18.64 -8.51
N VAL A 161 14.29 -17.85 -8.91
CA VAL A 161 13.78 -17.84 -10.28
C VAL A 161 14.88 -17.48 -11.29
N VAL A 162 15.68 -16.46 -10.97
CA VAL A 162 16.78 -15.98 -11.82
C VAL A 162 17.95 -16.96 -11.88
N ALA A 163 18.29 -17.63 -10.77
CA ALA A 163 19.35 -18.64 -10.73
C ALA A 163 19.04 -19.85 -11.63
N PHE A 164 17.80 -20.33 -11.63
CA PHE A 164 17.36 -21.47 -12.44
C PHE A 164 16.89 -21.10 -13.85
N GLY A 165 16.86 -19.80 -14.20
CA GLY A 165 16.43 -19.32 -15.52
C GLY A 165 14.94 -19.53 -15.80
N GLY A 166 14.11 -19.44 -14.76
CA GLY A 166 12.67 -19.74 -14.80
C GLY A 166 11.77 -18.56 -15.21
N GLN A 167 12.34 -17.40 -15.58
CA GLN A 167 11.57 -16.17 -15.83
C GLN A 167 10.46 -16.37 -16.89
N GLU A 168 10.73 -17.07 -18.00
CA GLU A 168 9.73 -17.32 -19.06
C GLU A 168 8.61 -18.26 -18.62
N VAL A 169 8.96 -19.28 -17.83
CA VAL A 169 7.98 -20.22 -17.27
C VAL A 169 7.00 -19.46 -16.35
N GLU A 170 7.53 -18.57 -15.52
CA GLU A 170 6.73 -17.75 -14.63
C GLU A 170 5.90 -16.68 -15.35
N ALA A 171 6.44 -16.05 -16.39
CA ALA A 171 5.69 -15.12 -17.23
C ALA A 171 4.51 -15.80 -17.92
N HIS A 172 4.70 -17.00 -18.45
CA HIS A 172 3.61 -17.79 -19.02
C HIS A 172 2.57 -18.22 -17.98
N ARG A 173 3.01 -18.64 -16.79
CA ARG A 173 2.09 -18.98 -15.68
C ARG A 173 1.23 -17.78 -15.27
N TYR A 174 1.84 -16.60 -15.16
CA TYR A 174 1.14 -15.36 -14.85
C TYR A 174 0.13 -14.99 -15.95
N TYR A 175 0.55 -15.01 -17.22
CA TYR A 175 -0.31 -14.70 -18.37
C TYR A 175 -1.55 -15.61 -18.47
N ASN A 176 -1.38 -16.92 -18.26
CA ASN A 176 -2.49 -17.87 -18.29
C ASN A 176 -3.55 -17.55 -17.22
N ASN A 177 -3.14 -17.13 -16.02
CA ASN A 177 -4.05 -16.72 -14.97
C ASN A 177 -4.73 -15.37 -15.26
N LEU A 178 -4.02 -14.44 -15.93
CA LEU A 178 -4.61 -13.16 -16.36
C LEU A 178 -5.77 -13.32 -17.34
N GLY A 179 -5.71 -14.31 -18.25
CA GLY A 179 -6.76 -14.56 -19.23
C GLY A 179 -8.15 -14.80 -18.61
N THR A 180 -8.19 -15.42 -17.43
CA THR A 180 -9.45 -15.63 -16.69
C THR A 180 -10.02 -14.33 -16.13
N ALA A 181 -9.17 -13.45 -15.59
CA ALA A 181 -9.56 -12.14 -15.10
C ALA A 181 -10.08 -11.25 -16.24
N GLN A 182 -9.39 -11.25 -17.39
CA GLN A 182 -9.81 -10.54 -18.59
C GLN A 182 -11.20 -10.97 -19.07
N ALA A 183 -11.48 -12.28 -19.06
CA ALA A 183 -12.78 -12.80 -19.50
C ALA A 183 -13.93 -12.32 -18.60
N PHE A 184 -13.73 -12.24 -17.29
CA PHE A 184 -14.72 -11.68 -16.36
C PHE A 184 -14.85 -10.16 -16.51
N GLY A 185 -13.74 -9.44 -16.73
CA GLY A 185 -13.75 -8.01 -17.04
C GLY A 185 -14.55 -7.68 -18.30
N ILE A 186 -14.41 -8.46 -19.38
CA ILE A 186 -15.19 -8.27 -20.61
C ILE A 186 -16.69 -8.51 -20.37
N LYS A 187 -17.06 -9.54 -19.59
CA LYS A 187 -18.46 -9.80 -19.20
C LYS A 187 -19.04 -8.66 -18.36
N LYS A 188 -18.24 -8.06 -17.48
CA LYS A 188 -18.60 -6.87 -16.71
C LYS A 188 -18.82 -5.66 -17.63
N GLY A 189 -17.96 -5.44 -18.62
CA GLY A 189 -18.15 -4.40 -19.64
C GLY A 189 -19.47 -4.55 -20.40
N PHE A 190 -19.82 -5.78 -20.80
CA PHE A 190 -21.12 -6.10 -21.41
C PHE A 190 -22.29 -5.77 -20.46
N SER A 191 -22.23 -6.24 -19.21
CA SER A 191 -23.27 -5.99 -18.21
C SER A 191 -23.48 -4.51 -17.94
N ASN A 192 -22.40 -3.72 -17.85
CA ASN A 192 -22.47 -2.28 -17.62
C ASN A 192 -23.07 -1.54 -18.83
N GLY A 193 -22.67 -1.89 -20.05
CA GLY A 193 -23.23 -1.31 -21.28
C GLY A 193 -24.72 -1.63 -21.45
N ALA A 194 -25.11 -2.89 -21.22
CA ALA A 194 -26.51 -3.32 -21.32
C ALA A 194 -27.38 -2.67 -20.25
N SER A 195 -26.87 -2.56 -19.02
CA SER A 195 -27.52 -1.87 -17.92
C SER A 195 -27.84 -0.42 -18.25
N MET A 196 -26.81 0.35 -18.66
CA MET A 196 -26.98 1.76 -18.99
C MET A 196 -27.91 1.95 -20.18
N GLY A 197 -27.78 1.15 -21.24
CA GLY A 197 -28.67 1.22 -22.39
C GLY A 197 -30.13 0.97 -22.02
N PHE A 198 -30.40 -0.04 -21.19
CA PHE A 198 -31.76 -0.35 -20.75
C PHE A 198 -32.36 0.76 -19.89
N ILE A 199 -31.58 1.35 -18.96
CA ILE A 199 -32.04 2.48 -18.14
C ILE A 199 -32.47 3.66 -19.04
N TRP A 200 -31.65 4.00 -20.05
CA TRP A 200 -31.99 5.07 -21.00
C TRP A 200 -33.23 4.78 -21.83
N LEU A 201 -33.43 3.53 -22.26
CA LEU A 201 -34.67 3.11 -22.94
C LEU A 201 -35.91 3.35 -22.06
N VAL A 202 -35.85 2.96 -20.79
CA VAL A 202 -36.95 3.13 -19.84
C VAL A 202 -37.24 4.62 -19.59
N ILE A 203 -36.20 5.45 -19.48
CA ILE A 203 -36.34 6.91 -19.32
C ILE A 203 -37.07 7.52 -20.53
N PHE A 204 -36.61 7.25 -21.76
CA PHE A 204 -37.25 7.78 -22.96
C PHE A 204 -38.65 7.18 -23.21
N GLY A 205 -38.88 5.92 -22.82
CA GLY A 205 -40.20 5.32 -22.81
C GLY A 205 -41.16 6.01 -21.83
N CYS A 206 -40.64 6.42 -20.66
CA CYS A 206 -41.40 7.22 -19.70
C CYS A 206 -41.74 8.61 -20.27
N TYR A 207 -40.83 9.22 -21.05
CA TYR A 207 -41.09 10.50 -21.72
C TYR A 207 -42.17 10.35 -22.79
N ALA A 208 -42.05 9.35 -23.66
CA ALA A 208 -43.04 9.05 -24.68
C ALA A 208 -44.43 8.82 -24.07
N LEU A 209 -44.52 8.02 -23.00
CA LEU A 209 -45.78 7.75 -22.31
C LEU A 209 -46.35 9.02 -21.63
N GLY A 210 -45.48 9.80 -20.99
CA GLY A 210 -45.84 11.04 -20.31
C GLY A 210 -46.41 12.09 -21.27
N PHE A 211 -45.76 12.33 -22.41
CA PHE A 211 -46.26 13.29 -23.41
C PHE A 211 -47.49 12.78 -24.16
N TRP A 212 -47.55 11.49 -24.52
CA TRP A 212 -48.72 10.93 -25.17
C TRP A 212 -49.98 11.00 -24.29
N TYR A 213 -49.87 10.55 -23.03
CA TYR A 213 -51.01 10.58 -22.11
C TYR A 213 -51.30 11.99 -21.59
N GLY A 214 -50.26 12.81 -21.36
CA GLY A 214 -50.40 14.21 -20.99
C GLY A 214 -51.13 15.00 -22.08
N GLY A 215 -50.74 14.83 -23.35
CA GLY A 215 -51.42 15.47 -24.48
C GLY A 215 -52.86 15.00 -24.66
N LYS A 216 -53.17 13.73 -24.33
CA LYS A 216 -54.55 13.24 -24.26
C LYS A 216 -55.35 13.94 -23.15
N LEU A 217 -54.77 14.08 -21.95
CA LEU A 217 -55.44 14.75 -20.83
C LEU A 217 -55.70 16.23 -21.11
N VAL A 218 -54.76 16.95 -21.72
CA VAL A 218 -54.94 18.36 -22.09
C VAL A 218 -56.12 18.58 -23.04
N ARG A 219 -56.50 17.56 -23.82
CA ARG A 219 -57.62 17.63 -24.77
C ARG A 219 -58.95 17.14 -24.23
N GLU A 220 -58.92 16.10 -23.39
CA GLU A 220 -60.13 15.42 -22.91
C GLU A 220 -60.55 15.87 -21.51
N ASP A 221 -59.70 16.58 -20.77
CA ASP A 221 -59.91 16.95 -19.37
C ASP A 221 -59.60 18.45 -19.16
N ASP A 222 -60.64 19.25 -18.91
CA ASP A 222 -60.53 20.71 -18.76
C ASP A 222 -59.64 21.14 -17.58
N ASP A 223 -59.41 20.26 -16.61
CA ASP A 223 -58.52 20.50 -15.48
C ASP A 223 -57.02 20.48 -15.86
N TYR A 224 -56.68 20.01 -17.07
CA TYR A 224 -55.31 19.89 -17.55
C TYR A 224 -54.98 20.94 -18.62
N SER A 225 -54.06 21.84 -18.29
CA SER A 225 -53.42 22.73 -19.28
C SER A 225 -52.05 22.20 -19.70
N VAL A 226 -51.51 22.74 -20.80
CA VAL A 226 -50.13 22.49 -21.23
C VAL A 226 -49.13 22.81 -20.11
N ALA A 227 -49.36 23.90 -19.37
CA ALA A 227 -48.55 24.27 -18.22
C ALA A 227 -48.64 23.23 -17.09
N THR A 228 -49.84 22.74 -16.79
CA THR A 228 -50.07 21.68 -15.79
C THR A 228 -49.32 20.40 -16.17
N MET A 229 -49.34 20.02 -17.46
CA MET A 229 -48.60 18.86 -17.98
C MET A 229 -47.09 19.01 -17.78
N ILE A 230 -46.51 20.16 -18.14
CA ILE A 230 -45.07 20.44 -18.00
C ILE A 230 -44.66 20.42 -16.51
N ILE A 231 -45.44 21.07 -15.64
CA ILE A 231 -45.17 21.12 -14.20
C ILE A 231 -45.12 19.69 -13.64
N VAL A 232 -46.16 18.88 -13.91
CA VAL A 232 -46.23 17.49 -13.41
C VAL A 232 -45.10 16.65 -13.96
N PHE A 233 -44.80 16.75 -15.26
CA PHE A 233 -43.73 15.98 -15.91
C PHE A 233 -42.36 16.24 -15.28
N PHE A 234 -41.93 17.51 -15.20
CA PHE A 234 -40.60 17.84 -14.66
C PHE A 234 -40.52 17.65 -13.15
N SER A 235 -41.57 17.96 -12.39
CA SER A 235 -41.56 17.80 -10.92
C SER A 235 -41.44 16.33 -10.51
N VAL A 236 -42.19 15.43 -11.17
CA VAL A 236 -42.08 13.97 -10.91
C VAL A 236 -40.73 13.42 -11.37
N LEU A 237 -40.21 13.88 -12.52
CA LEU A 237 -38.90 13.44 -13.03
C LEU A 237 -37.75 13.89 -12.12
N ILE A 238 -37.71 15.17 -11.75
CA ILE A 238 -36.71 15.71 -10.81
C ILE A 238 -36.83 15.02 -9.46
N GLY A 239 -38.06 14.76 -8.99
CA GLY A 239 -38.31 14.01 -7.77
C GLY A 239 -37.74 12.59 -7.83
N ALA A 240 -37.98 11.86 -8.91
CA ALA A 240 -37.46 10.51 -9.13
C ALA A 240 -35.92 10.47 -9.20
N PHE A 241 -35.28 11.41 -9.91
CA PHE A 241 -33.81 11.51 -9.94
C PHE A 241 -33.23 11.89 -8.58
N SER A 242 -33.91 12.77 -7.83
CA SER A 242 -33.48 13.16 -6.49
C SER A 242 -33.45 11.97 -5.54
N LEU A 243 -34.44 11.07 -5.63
CA LEU A 243 -34.43 9.82 -4.86
C LEU A 243 -33.21 8.94 -5.19
N GLY A 244 -32.86 8.82 -6.47
CA GLY A 244 -31.65 8.12 -6.92
C GLY A 244 -30.37 8.69 -6.31
N ASN A 245 -30.24 10.02 -6.27
CA ASN A 245 -29.08 10.72 -5.71
C ASN A 245 -29.02 10.71 -4.17
N ALA A 246 -30.14 10.43 -3.49
CA ALA A 246 -30.16 10.29 -2.04
C ALA A 246 -29.49 8.98 -1.57
N PHE A 247 -29.52 7.90 -2.37
CA PHE A 247 -29.01 6.59 -1.96
C PHE A 247 -27.50 6.54 -1.66
N PRO A 248 -26.59 7.15 -2.47
CA PRO A 248 -25.16 7.20 -2.12
C PRO A 248 -24.89 7.87 -0.77
N ALA A 249 -25.61 8.95 -0.46
CA ALA A 249 -25.50 9.63 0.84
C ALA A 249 -25.99 8.71 1.98
N LEU A 250 -27.10 8.00 1.78
CA LEU A 250 -27.59 7.02 2.76
C LEU A 250 -26.61 5.84 2.96
N ALA A 251 -25.96 5.38 1.89
CA ALA A 251 -24.95 4.33 1.97
C ALA A 251 -23.73 4.76 2.79
N SER A 252 -23.25 6.01 2.60
CA SER A 252 -22.14 6.56 3.41
C SER A 252 -22.49 6.61 4.90
N LEU A 253 -23.74 6.95 5.25
CA LEU A 253 -24.23 6.92 6.62
C LEU A 253 -24.27 5.49 7.18
N SER A 254 -24.66 4.50 6.39
CA SER A 254 -24.62 3.09 6.79
C SER A 254 -23.19 2.63 7.08
N THR A 255 -22.23 2.99 6.23
CA THR A 255 -20.80 2.70 6.43
C THR A 255 -20.27 3.38 7.68
N ALA A 256 -20.63 4.64 7.91
CA ALA A 256 -20.28 5.38 9.12
C ALA A 256 -20.83 4.71 10.38
N ARG A 257 -22.07 4.19 10.35
CA ARG A 257 -22.65 3.45 11.48
C ARG A 257 -21.87 2.17 11.79
N GLY A 258 -21.44 1.44 10.75
CA GLY A 258 -20.62 0.24 10.91
C GLY A 258 -19.26 0.54 11.55
N ALA A 259 -18.58 1.58 11.06
CA ALA A 259 -17.32 2.07 11.64
C ALA A 259 -17.50 2.57 13.08
N ALA A 260 -18.58 3.33 13.35
CA ALA A 260 -18.90 3.84 14.67
C ALA A 260 -19.20 2.74 15.70
N TYR A 261 -19.80 1.62 15.28
CA TYR A 261 -20.10 0.51 16.18
C TYR A 261 -18.83 -0.03 16.85
N MET A 262 -17.78 -0.29 16.07
CA MET A 262 -16.50 -0.80 16.60
C MET A 262 -15.85 0.20 17.55
N ILE A 263 -15.86 1.49 17.18
CA ILE A 263 -15.26 2.56 18.00
C ILE A 263 -16.05 2.78 19.29
N PHE A 264 -17.39 2.87 19.24
CA PHE A 264 -18.20 3.04 20.44
C PHE A 264 -18.15 1.81 21.34
N GLN A 265 -18.09 0.61 20.76
CA GLN A 265 -17.86 -0.61 21.54
C GLN A 265 -16.56 -0.53 22.32
N LEU A 266 -15.47 -0.03 21.71
CA LEU A 266 -14.18 0.18 22.39
C LEU A 266 -14.24 1.30 23.44
N ILE A 267 -14.95 2.40 23.17
CA ILE A 267 -15.10 3.53 24.12
C ILE A 267 -15.94 3.14 25.34
N ASP A 268 -17.04 2.41 25.14
CA ASP A 268 -17.97 2.02 26.21
C ASP A 268 -17.47 0.81 27.01
N GLN A 269 -16.43 0.15 26.54
CA GLN A 269 -15.83 -1.01 27.17
C GLN A 269 -15.18 -0.65 28.50
N LYS A 270 -15.68 -1.27 29.56
CA LYS A 270 -15.09 -1.14 30.91
C LYS A 270 -13.92 -2.10 31.07
N SER A 271 -12.74 -1.57 31.35
CA SER A 271 -11.57 -2.37 31.66
C SER A 271 -11.70 -3.01 33.05
N VAL A 272 -11.35 -4.30 33.15
CA VAL A 272 -11.31 -5.01 34.44
C VAL A 272 -10.15 -4.49 35.31
N ILE A 273 -9.04 -4.15 34.67
CA ILE A 273 -7.85 -3.56 35.29
C ILE A 273 -7.74 -2.13 34.73
N ASP A 274 -8.26 -1.15 35.48
CA ASP A 274 -8.27 0.25 35.08
C ASP A 274 -7.13 1.02 35.76
N SER A 275 -6.11 1.43 34.99
CA SER A 275 -5.00 2.25 35.51
C SER A 275 -5.38 3.70 35.81
N SER A 276 -6.51 4.18 35.27
CA SER A 276 -7.04 5.52 35.52
C SER A 276 -7.91 5.60 36.79
N SER A 277 -8.34 4.45 37.32
CA SER A 277 -9.14 4.39 38.54
C SER A 277 -8.34 4.83 39.77
N GLU A 278 -8.96 5.66 40.60
CA GLU A 278 -8.42 6.07 41.89
C GLU A 278 -8.75 5.04 43.01
N GLU A 279 -9.51 3.98 42.70
CA GLU A 279 -9.93 2.93 43.65
C GLU A 279 -8.76 2.02 44.09
N GLY A 280 -8.92 1.35 45.24
CA GLY A 280 -7.93 0.45 45.82
C GLY A 280 -7.08 1.09 46.93
N LEU A 281 -6.40 0.25 47.71
CA LEU A 281 -5.58 0.64 48.84
C LEU A 281 -4.27 1.31 48.40
N ARG A 282 -3.82 2.31 49.17
CA ARG A 282 -2.54 3.01 49.00
C ARG A 282 -1.77 2.97 50.32
N PRO A 283 -1.04 1.88 50.61
CA PRO A 283 -0.24 1.79 51.82
C PRO A 283 0.79 2.94 51.91
N ASP A 284 0.99 3.50 53.10
CA ASP A 284 1.94 4.59 53.32
C ASP A 284 3.40 4.11 53.29
N SER A 285 3.64 2.83 53.56
CA SER A 285 4.98 2.23 53.60
C SER A 285 5.02 0.90 52.84
N LEU A 286 6.08 0.70 52.05
CA LEU A 286 6.34 -0.53 51.31
C LEU A 286 7.66 -1.14 51.80
N ARG A 287 7.59 -2.35 52.40
CA ARG A 287 8.76 -3.13 52.81
C ARG A 287 9.30 -3.98 51.66
N GLY A 288 8.43 -4.44 50.76
CA GLY A 288 8.81 -5.17 49.54
C GLY A 288 8.86 -6.69 49.69
N LEU A 289 8.09 -7.29 50.62
CA LEU A 289 7.90 -8.73 50.69
C LEU A 289 6.96 -9.18 49.56
N ILE A 290 7.44 -10.01 48.64
CA ILE A 290 6.63 -10.53 47.53
C ILE A 290 6.33 -12.01 47.78
N LYS A 291 5.05 -12.38 47.66
CA LYS A 291 4.60 -13.76 47.85
C LYS A 291 3.60 -14.17 46.77
N MET A 292 3.94 -15.20 46.01
CA MET A 292 3.04 -15.88 45.09
C MET A 292 2.61 -17.21 45.71
N GLN A 293 1.30 -17.45 45.76
CA GLN A 293 0.74 -18.66 46.35
C GLN A 293 -0.12 -19.40 45.35
N ASN A 294 0.30 -20.62 45.00
CA ASN A 294 -0.39 -21.54 44.09
C ASN A 294 -0.92 -20.84 42.83
N VAL A 295 -0.05 -20.09 42.15
CA VAL A 295 -0.46 -19.26 41.00
C VAL A 295 -0.61 -20.12 39.74
N HIS A 296 -1.82 -20.13 39.16
CA HIS A 296 -2.09 -20.70 37.84
C HIS A 296 -2.41 -19.59 36.85
N PHE A 297 -1.86 -19.69 35.64
CA PHE A 297 -2.05 -18.65 34.64
C PHE A 297 -1.88 -19.18 33.21
N ASN A 298 -2.77 -18.71 32.34
CA ASN A 298 -2.77 -18.94 30.89
C ASN A 298 -2.93 -17.58 30.22
N TYR A 299 -2.26 -17.34 29.10
CA TYR A 299 -2.49 -16.09 28.36
C TYR A 299 -3.87 -16.14 27.69
N PRO A 300 -4.64 -15.03 27.68
CA PRO A 300 -5.96 -14.99 27.04
C PRO A 300 -5.95 -15.40 25.56
N SER A 301 -4.86 -15.13 24.84
CA SER A 301 -4.72 -15.51 23.43
C SER A 301 -4.58 -17.02 23.20
N ARG A 302 -4.28 -17.80 24.25
CA ARG A 302 -4.13 -19.26 24.21
C ARG A 302 -4.66 -19.85 25.52
N PRO A 303 -5.99 -19.82 25.74
CA PRO A 303 -6.59 -20.20 27.01
C PRO A 303 -6.32 -21.67 27.37
N ASP A 304 -6.08 -22.54 26.39
CA ASP A 304 -5.80 -23.96 26.60
C ASP A 304 -4.36 -24.23 27.09
N VAL A 305 -3.43 -23.29 26.87
CA VAL A 305 -2.01 -23.48 27.19
C VAL A 305 -1.71 -22.97 28.58
N LYS A 306 -1.57 -23.91 29.53
CA LYS A 306 -1.16 -23.60 30.91
C LYS A 306 0.30 -23.21 30.99
N VAL A 307 0.57 -21.94 31.26
CA VAL A 307 1.92 -21.38 31.41
C VAL A 307 2.43 -21.57 32.84
N LEU A 308 1.66 -21.13 33.84
CA LEU A 308 1.93 -21.38 35.25
C LEU A 308 0.96 -22.41 35.80
N LYS A 309 1.49 -23.41 36.53
CA LYS A 309 0.75 -24.60 37.00
C LYS A 309 0.86 -24.75 38.52
N GLY A 310 0.51 -23.71 39.27
CA GLY A 310 0.61 -23.70 40.73
C GLY A 310 1.99 -23.28 41.22
N LEU A 311 2.42 -22.07 40.82
CA LEU A 311 3.70 -21.50 41.25
C LEU A 311 3.60 -20.94 42.68
N ASP A 312 4.48 -21.41 43.56
CA ASP A 312 4.74 -20.83 44.87
C ASP A 312 6.13 -20.18 44.90
N LEU A 313 6.19 -18.90 45.30
CA LEU A 313 7.43 -18.12 45.36
C LEU A 313 7.37 -17.12 46.53
N VAL A 314 8.48 -16.98 47.26
CA VAL A 314 8.64 -15.94 48.28
C VAL A 314 9.95 -15.21 48.03
N ALA A 315 9.88 -13.88 47.93
CA ALA A 315 11.05 -13.00 47.87
C ALA A 315 10.99 -12.04 49.07
N ASN A 316 11.97 -12.14 49.97
CA ASN A 316 12.02 -11.31 51.17
C ASN A 316 12.50 -9.88 50.84
N PRO A 317 12.14 -8.88 51.66
CA PRO A 317 12.64 -7.50 51.53
C PRO A 317 14.17 -7.45 51.38
N GLY A 318 14.65 -6.73 50.36
CA GLY A 318 16.09 -6.57 50.08
C GLY A 318 16.77 -7.79 49.45
N GLN A 319 16.06 -8.90 49.25
CA GLN A 319 16.60 -10.11 48.64
C GLN A 319 16.57 -10.02 47.11
N THR A 320 17.69 -10.32 46.46
CA THR A 320 17.73 -10.52 45.00
C THR A 320 17.34 -11.95 44.67
N VAL A 321 16.29 -12.12 43.85
CA VAL A 321 15.79 -13.43 43.41
C VAL A 321 15.95 -13.56 41.90
N ALA A 322 16.59 -14.63 41.45
CA ALA A 322 16.80 -14.93 40.03
C ALA A 322 15.91 -16.08 39.55
N LEU A 323 15.23 -15.90 38.42
CA LEU A 323 14.38 -16.91 37.79
C LEU A 323 15.08 -17.47 36.54
N VAL A 324 15.31 -18.79 36.50
CA VAL A 324 16.01 -19.47 35.41
C VAL A 324 15.15 -20.64 34.90
N GLY A 325 15.17 -20.90 33.60
CA GLY A 325 14.43 -22.01 32.98
C GLY A 325 14.41 -21.93 31.45
N SER A 326 13.93 -22.98 30.79
CA SER A 326 13.80 -23.05 29.33
C SER A 326 12.86 -21.97 28.76
N SER A 327 12.94 -21.69 27.46
CA SER A 327 12.01 -20.75 26.82
C SER A 327 10.55 -21.23 27.00
N GLY A 328 9.63 -20.30 27.29
CA GLY A 328 8.21 -20.61 27.51
C GLY A 328 7.82 -21.09 28.92
N CYS A 329 8.76 -21.22 29.86
CA CYS A 329 8.46 -21.71 31.23
C CYS A 329 7.82 -20.67 32.19
N GLY A 330 7.41 -19.48 31.71
CA GLY A 330 6.68 -18.49 32.52
C GLY A 330 7.53 -17.45 33.29
N LYS A 331 8.83 -17.31 33.01
CA LYS A 331 9.71 -16.30 33.66
C LYS A 331 9.16 -14.88 33.51
N SER A 332 8.95 -14.44 32.28
CA SER A 332 8.43 -13.10 31.97
C SER A 332 6.98 -12.91 32.46
N THR A 333 6.20 -14.00 32.48
CA THR A 333 4.83 -14.01 32.99
C THR A 333 4.79 -13.64 34.48
N THR A 334 5.75 -14.09 35.27
CA THR A 334 5.87 -13.76 36.70
C THR A 334 5.99 -12.25 36.91
N VAL A 335 6.83 -11.58 36.11
CA VAL A 335 7.03 -10.12 36.16
C VAL A 335 5.79 -9.35 35.69
N GLN A 336 5.05 -9.90 34.71
CA GLN A 336 3.81 -9.28 34.21
C GLN A 336 2.67 -9.36 35.23
N LEU A 337 2.57 -10.47 35.97
CA LEU A 337 1.59 -10.61 37.06
C LEU A 337 1.92 -9.67 38.23
N MET A 338 3.20 -9.46 38.55
CA MET A 338 3.60 -8.50 39.59
C MET A 338 3.22 -7.05 39.26
N GLN A 339 3.33 -6.65 37.99
CA GLN A 339 2.88 -5.33 37.51
C GLN A 339 1.36 -5.24 37.33
N ARG A 340 0.64 -6.35 37.60
CA ARG A 340 -0.79 -6.50 37.39
C ARG A 340 -1.21 -6.09 35.97
N PHE A 341 -0.49 -6.59 34.96
CA PHE A 341 -0.98 -6.54 33.57
C PHE A 341 -2.05 -7.59 33.29
N TYR A 342 -2.02 -8.67 34.07
CA TYR A 342 -3.00 -9.72 34.10
C TYR A 342 -3.26 -10.08 35.56
N ASP A 343 -4.47 -10.57 35.84
CA ASP A 343 -4.76 -11.22 37.11
C ASP A 343 -4.52 -12.74 36.98
N PRO A 344 -4.05 -13.41 38.04
CA PRO A 344 -3.92 -14.86 38.04
C PRO A 344 -5.29 -15.54 37.98
N LEU A 345 -5.40 -16.66 37.25
CA LEU A 345 -6.65 -17.43 37.16
C LEU A 345 -6.99 -18.12 38.49
N GLN A 346 -5.95 -18.63 39.16
CA GLN A 346 -6.04 -19.20 40.50
C GLN A 346 -4.80 -18.80 41.30
N GLY A 347 -4.94 -18.79 42.63
CA GLY A 347 -3.87 -18.34 43.53
C GLY A 347 -3.91 -16.84 43.81
N LYS A 348 -2.87 -16.36 44.48
CA LYS A 348 -2.72 -14.95 44.85
C LYS A 348 -1.29 -14.47 44.64
N VAL A 349 -1.15 -13.23 44.19
CA VAL A 349 0.11 -12.50 44.17
C VAL A 349 -0.02 -11.38 45.21
N MET A 350 0.86 -11.38 46.19
CA MET A 350 0.79 -10.46 47.32
C MET A 350 2.07 -9.65 47.46
N ILE A 351 1.92 -8.41 47.87
CA ILE A 351 3.01 -7.50 48.28
C ILE A 351 2.72 -7.06 49.71
N ASP A 352 3.68 -7.29 50.61
CA ASP A 352 3.55 -7.04 52.05
C ASP A 352 2.31 -7.66 52.70
N GLY A 353 1.86 -8.80 52.16
CA GLY A 353 0.69 -9.54 52.65
C GLY A 353 -0.66 -9.06 52.11
N ILE A 354 -0.68 -8.00 51.29
CA ILE A 354 -1.88 -7.49 50.61
C ILE A 354 -1.90 -8.06 49.19
N ASP A 355 -3.04 -8.56 48.74
CA ASP A 355 -3.21 -9.02 47.36
C ASP A 355 -3.09 -7.82 46.40
N ILE A 356 -2.36 -7.98 45.31
CA ILE A 356 -2.19 -6.90 44.31
C ILE A 356 -3.52 -6.43 43.72
N ARG A 357 -4.58 -7.26 43.81
CA ARG A 357 -5.93 -6.91 43.36
C ARG A 357 -6.59 -5.83 44.19
N ASP A 358 -6.25 -5.75 45.47
CA ASP A 358 -6.82 -4.80 46.43
C ASP A 358 -6.05 -3.46 46.43
N LEU A 359 -4.86 -3.42 45.83
CA LEU A 359 -4.03 -2.22 45.71
C LEU A 359 -4.48 -1.33 44.55
N ASN A 360 -4.35 -0.01 44.71
CA ASN A 360 -4.50 0.91 43.60
C ASN A 360 -3.38 0.68 42.56
N ILE A 361 -3.76 0.54 41.28
CA ILE A 361 -2.82 0.18 40.21
C ILE A 361 -1.76 1.25 39.97
N LYS A 362 -2.16 2.53 40.02
CA LYS A 362 -1.24 3.67 39.86
C LYS A 362 -0.23 3.73 41.00
N TRP A 363 -0.69 3.50 42.24
CA TRP A 363 0.21 3.37 43.40
C TRP A 363 1.16 2.18 43.26
N LEU A 364 0.65 1.01 42.85
CA LEU A 364 1.42 -0.22 42.67
C LEU A 364 2.56 -0.02 41.65
N ARG A 365 2.23 0.44 40.44
CA ARG A 365 3.22 0.61 39.36
C ARG A 365 4.21 1.73 39.64
N LYS A 366 3.82 2.78 40.35
CA LYS A 366 4.73 3.86 40.79
C LYS A 366 5.88 3.34 41.66
N HIS A 367 5.68 2.25 42.39
CA HIS A 367 6.69 1.64 43.26
C HIS A 367 7.45 0.48 42.60
N ILE A 368 7.12 0.11 41.36
CA ILE A 368 7.79 -0.97 40.63
C ILE A 368 8.60 -0.36 39.48
N GLY A 369 9.92 -0.46 39.57
CA GLY A 369 10.80 -0.21 38.42
C GLY A 369 10.90 -1.46 37.54
N VAL A 370 10.64 -1.32 36.24
CA VAL A 370 10.80 -2.42 35.27
C VAL A 370 11.90 -2.10 34.26
N VAL A 371 12.75 -3.09 34.01
CA VAL A 371 13.74 -3.05 32.91
C VAL A 371 13.42 -4.23 32.00
N SER A 372 12.88 -3.92 30.82
CA SER A 372 12.49 -4.91 29.82
C SER A 372 13.68 -5.48 29.08
N GLN A 373 13.52 -6.69 28.51
CA GLN A 373 14.55 -7.33 27.68
C GLN A 373 14.93 -6.48 26.45
N GLU A 374 13.94 -5.83 25.85
CA GLU A 374 14.13 -4.83 24.80
C GLU A 374 13.83 -3.45 25.40
N PRO A 375 14.82 -2.55 25.53
CA PRO A 375 14.58 -1.21 26.02
C PRO A 375 13.87 -0.38 24.95
N ILE A 376 12.83 0.36 25.36
CA ILE A 376 12.06 1.25 24.48
C ILE A 376 12.37 2.69 24.87
N LEU A 377 12.69 3.51 23.88
CA LEU A 377 12.82 4.96 24.01
C LEU A 377 11.80 5.62 23.08
N PHE A 378 11.13 6.63 23.61
CA PHE A 378 10.19 7.45 22.86
C PHE A 378 10.94 8.51 22.05
N ALA A 379 10.34 8.98 20.96
CA ALA A 379 10.89 9.92 20.00
C ALA A 379 10.95 11.36 20.53
N THR A 380 11.72 11.52 21.61
CA THR A 380 11.95 12.78 22.31
C THR A 380 13.43 12.86 22.72
N THR A 381 13.81 13.87 23.49
CA THR A 381 15.19 13.97 23.99
C THR A 381 15.49 12.87 25.02
N ILE A 382 16.78 12.59 25.26
CA ILE A 382 17.21 11.67 26.33
C ILE A 382 16.69 12.15 27.69
N ALA A 383 16.72 13.47 27.93
CA ALA A 383 16.24 14.06 29.16
C ALA A 383 14.73 13.84 29.35
N GLU A 384 13.92 14.01 28.30
CA GLU A 384 12.47 13.76 28.36
C GLU A 384 12.14 12.27 28.55
N ASN A 385 12.88 11.36 27.90
CA ASN A 385 12.74 9.93 28.15
C ASN A 385 13.00 9.55 29.62
N ILE A 386 13.98 10.18 30.27
CA ILE A 386 14.25 9.96 31.70
C ILE A 386 13.18 10.63 32.56
N ARG A 387 12.69 11.81 32.17
CA ARG A 387 11.59 12.53 32.82
C ARG A 387 10.25 11.78 32.77
N TYR A 388 10.08 10.84 31.85
CA TYR A 388 8.94 9.91 31.89
C TYR A 388 8.97 8.96 33.10
N GLY A 389 10.10 8.77 33.77
CA GLY A 389 10.13 8.07 35.07
C GLY A 389 9.55 8.92 36.22
N LYS A 390 9.78 10.24 36.19
CA LYS A 390 9.31 11.21 37.18
C LYS A 390 9.22 12.61 36.55
N GLU A 391 8.01 13.18 36.48
CA GLU A 391 7.76 14.42 35.73
C GLU A 391 8.44 15.65 36.33
N ASP A 392 8.47 15.72 37.65
CA ASP A 392 9.06 16.82 38.44
C ASP A 392 10.57 16.66 38.66
N VAL A 393 11.24 15.81 37.88
CA VAL A 393 12.68 15.56 38.01
C VAL A 393 13.51 16.73 37.49
N THR A 394 14.45 17.19 38.31
CA THR A 394 15.42 18.22 37.97
C THR A 394 16.52 17.67 37.07
N MET A 395 17.22 18.54 36.33
CA MET A 395 18.32 18.10 35.47
C MET A 395 19.48 17.48 36.27
N ASP A 396 19.71 17.93 37.51
CA ASP A 396 20.73 17.35 38.39
C ASP A 396 20.38 15.91 38.82
N GLU A 397 19.11 15.65 39.13
CA GLU A 397 18.62 14.30 39.41
C GLU A 397 18.72 13.39 38.17
N ILE A 398 18.42 13.91 36.97
CA ILE A 398 18.63 13.18 35.71
C ILE A 398 20.11 12.81 35.54
N ILE A 399 21.01 13.77 35.75
CA ILE A 399 22.46 13.54 35.64
C ILE A 399 22.91 12.47 36.64
N GLN A 400 22.44 12.55 37.89
CA GLN A 400 22.77 11.57 38.92
C GLN A 400 22.24 10.18 38.58
N ALA A 401 21.02 10.08 38.05
CA ALA A 401 20.46 8.82 37.56
C ALA A 401 21.30 8.24 36.41
N CYS A 402 21.72 9.07 35.45
CA CYS A 402 22.61 8.68 34.37
C CYS A 402 23.98 8.20 34.87
N LYS A 403 24.55 8.83 35.90
CA LYS A 403 25.82 8.39 36.52
C LYS A 403 25.66 7.04 37.19
N ASN A 404 24.59 6.86 37.97
CA ASN A 404 24.29 5.59 38.64
C ASN A 404 24.05 4.44 37.64
N ALA A 405 23.51 4.76 36.46
CA ALA A 405 23.28 3.80 35.37
C ALA A 405 24.50 3.60 34.44
N ASN A 406 25.66 4.22 34.73
CA ASN A 406 26.84 4.24 33.85
C ASN A 406 26.55 4.78 32.42
N ALA A 407 25.51 5.59 32.28
CA ALA A 407 25.09 6.17 31.00
C ALA A 407 25.64 7.58 30.76
N TYR A 408 26.02 8.29 31.83
CA TYR A 408 26.46 9.68 31.76
C TYR A 408 27.65 9.88 30.81
N ASP A 409 28.70 9.06 30.94
CA ASP A 409 29.94 9.28 30.21
C ASP A 409 29.75 9.19 28.70
N PHE A 410 29.01 8.20 28.20
CA PHE A 410 28.77 8.04 26.77
C PHE A 410 27.82 9.12 26.23
N ILE A 411 26.78 9.50 27.00
CA ILE A 411 25.88 10.61 26.65
C ILE A 411 26.68 11.90 26.49
N MET A 412 27.65 12.13 27.38
CA MET A 412 28.54 13.29 27.31
C MET A 412 29.59 13.20 26.18
N LYS A 413 29.77 12.04 25.54
CA LYS A 413 30.57 11.94 24.29
C LYS A 413 29.75 12.24 23.04
N LEU A 414 28.42 12.32 23.16
CA LEU A 414 27.59 12.73 22.04
C LEU A 414 27.88 14.20 21.69
N PRO A 415 27.75 14.59 20.41
CA PRO A 415 28.27 15.86 19.87
C PRO A 415 27.84 17.15 20.59
N ASN A 416 26.83 17.12 21.46
CA ASN A 416 26.19 18.30 22.03
C ASN A 416 26.48 18.54 23.54
N ALA A 417 27.46 17.87 24.17
CA ALA A 417 27.48 17.71 25.63
C ALA A 417 28.77 18.11 26.40
N ARG A 418 29.80 18.72 25.79
CA ARG A 418 31.14 18.89 26.43
C ARG A 418 31.65 20.32 26.66
N GLU A 419 31.19 21.02 27.71
CA GLU A 419 31.89 22.22 28.23
C GLU A 419 32.14 22.18 29.77
N GLY A 420 33.38 21.84 30.17
CA GLY A 420 34.16 22.50 31.26
C GLY A 420 34.00 22.19 32.77
N ARG A 421 34.36 21.00 33.32
CA ARG A 421 34.50 20.78 34.80
C ARG A 421 35.56 19.75 35.26
N THR A 422 36.06 19.91 36.50
CA THR A 422 37.01 19.05 37.25
C THR A 422 36.43 17.69 37.66
N THR A 423 37.22 16.61 37.57
CA THR A 423 36.76 15.21 37.75
C THR A 423 37.54 14.50 38.85
N LEU A 424 36.84 13.87 39.80
CA LEU A 424 37.42 12.99 40.83
C LEU A 424 36.97 11.56 40.53
N VAL A 425 37.93 10.68 40.21
CA VAL A 425 37.68 9.33 39.70
C VAL A 425 38.10 8.29 40.74
N ILE A 426 37.17 7.44 41.16
CA ILE A 426 37.44 6.25 41.97
C ILE A 426 37.29 5.05 41.02
N ALA A 427 38.41 4.47 40.59
CA ALA A 427 38.39 3.40 39.58
C ALA A 427 38.72 2.04 40.19
N HIS A 428 37.95 1.03 39.77
CA HIS A 428 38.17 -0.38 40.11
C HIS A 428 39.16 -1.07 39.14
N ARG A 429 39.39 -0.47 37.96
CA ARG A 429 40.40 -0.86 36.97
C ARG A 429 41.51 0.18 36.97
N LEU A 430 42.74 -0.24 37.27
CA LEU A 430 43.84 0.70 37.52
C LEU A 430 44.39 1.34 36.23
N SER A 431 44.03 0.80 35.05
CA SER A 431 44.44 1.32 33.74
C SER A 431 43.82 2.68 33.38
N THR A 432 42.61 2.97 33.84
CA THR A 432 41.89 4.21 33.53
C THR A 432 42.29 5.41 34.40
N ILE A 433 43.11 5.18 35.43
CA ILE A 433 43.60 6.22 36.36
C ILE A 433 45.10 6.48 36.24
N LYS A 434 45.80 5.83 35.29
CA LYS A 434 47.23 6.07 35.04
C LYS A 434 47.53 7.52 34.66
N THR A 435 46.58 8.18 33.99
CA THR A 435 46.69 9.58 33.55
C THR A 435 46.13 10.57 34.57
N ALA A 436 45.77 10.13 35.79
CA ALA A 436 45.31 11.02 36.83
C ALA A 436 46.48 11.84 37.38
N ASP A 437 46.26 13.14 37.59
CA ASP A 437 47.29 14.06 38.10
C ASP A 437 47.77 13.68 39.52
N ILE A 438 46.88 13.08 40.33
CA ILE A 438 47.17 12.58 41.68
C ILE A 438 46.37 11.31 41.94
N ILE A 439 47.05 10.27 42.44
CA ILE A 439 46.47 8.98 42.83
C ILE A 439 46.67 8.80 44.35
N ILE A 440 45.66 8.31 45.06
CA ILE A 440 45.69 8.06 46.50
C ILE A 440 45.29 6.59 46.76
N GLY A 441 46.23 5.81 47.28
CA GLY A 441 46.01 4.42 47.71
C GLY A 441 45.55 4.36 49.16
N PHE A 442 44.56 3.51 49.44
CA PHE A 442 43.99 3.30 50.77
C PHE A 442 44.19 1.85 51.20
N ASP A 443 44.53 1.63 52.47
CA ASP A 443 44.60 0.32 53.10
C ASP A 443 43.85 0.31 54.42
N GLN A 444 42.97 -0.68 54.60
CA GLN A 444 42.07 -0.82 55.75
C GLN A 444 41.39 0.49 56.21
N GLY A 445 41.02 1.35 55.25
CA GLY A 445 40.28 2.60 55.50
C GLY A 445 41.14 3.83 55.81
N VAL A 446 42.48 3.75 55.70
CA VAL A 446 43.40 4.90 55.85
C VAL A 446 44.13 5.16 54.54
N ALA A 447 44.28 6.44 54.15
CA ALA A 447 45.07 6.83 52.97
C ALA A 447 46.57 6.61 53.27
N THR A 448 47.13 5.55 52.71
CA THR A 448 48.49 5.08 53.02
C THR A 448 49.54 5.56 52.03
N GLU A 449 49.15 5.89 50.79
CA GLU A 449 50.08 6.43 49.79
C GLU A 449 49.40 7.42 48.84
N ARG A 450 50.15 8.44 48.39
CA ARG A 450 49.69 9.47 47.45
C ARG A 450 50.83 9.86 46.52
N GLY A 451 50.56 9.99 45.23
CA GLY A 451 51.53 10.39 44.21
C GLY A 451 51.01 10.24 42.79
N THR A 452 51.84 10.52 41.80
CA THR A 452 51.53 10.21 40.39
C THR A 452 51.72 8.71 40.11
N HIS A 453 51.25 8.23 38.95
CA HIS A 453 51.41 6.83 38.56
C HIS A 453 52.88 6.37 38.60
N GLU A 454 53.80 7.16 38.05
CA GLU A 454 55.24 6.82 38.01
C GLU A 454 55.88 6.79 39.41
N GLU A 455 55.52 7.75 40.27
CA GLU A 455 56.02 7.81 41.64
C GLU A 455 55.57 6.60 42.47
N LEU A 456 54.30 6.20 42.36
CA LEU A 456 53.76 5.07 43.12
C LEU A 456 54.25 3.71 42.60
N MET A 457 54.52 3.59 41.29
CA MET A 457 55.10 2.37 40.71
C MET A 457 56.56 2.15 41.16
N SER A 458 57.33 3.23 41.36
CA SER A 458 58.73 3.14 41.85
C SER A 458 58.85 2.75 43.33
N ARG A 459 57.81 3.05 44.14
CA ARG A 459 57.80 2.80 45.59
C ARG A 459 57.43 1.36 45.97
N GLN A 460 56.98 0.54 45.02
CA GLN A 460 56.54 -0.85 45.22
C GLN A 460 55.52 -1.04 46.37
N GLY A 461 54.66 -0.04 46.56
CA GLY A 461 53.58 -0.04 47.55
C GLY A 461 52.32 -0.79 47.11
N ILE A 462 51.18 -0.47 47.73
CA ILE A 462 49.91 -1.20 47.57
C ILE A 462 49.35 -1.03 46.15
N TYR A 463 49.45 0.17 45.60
CA TYR A 463 49.09 0.52 44.23
C TYR A 463 49.93 -0.26 43.22
N TYR A 464 51.23 -0.41 43.44
CA TYR A 464 52.11 -1.22 42.57
C TYR A 464 51.71 -2.70 42.58
N GLN A 465 51.43 -3.28 43.75
CA GLN A 465 50.98 -4.67 43.88
C GLN A 465 49.62 -4.91 43.21
N LEU A 466 48.69 -3.96 43.33
CA LEU A 466 47.40 -4.04 42.66
C LEU A 466 47.52 -3.90 41.14
N VAL A 467 48.38 -2.99 40.64
CA VAL A 467 48.60 -2.79 39.21
C VAL A 467 49.25 -4.02 38.58
N THR A 468 50.24 -4.62 39.23
CA THR A 468 50.93 -5.85 38.77
C THR A 468 50.02 -7.09 38.83
N SER A 469 49.13 -7.19 39.84
CA SER A 469 48.15 -8.27 39.93
C SER A 469 47.03 -8.17 38.89
N GLN A 470 46.53 -6.95 38.60
CA GLN A 470 45.53 -6.74 37.55
C GLN A 470 46.10 -6.90 36.14
N THR A 471 47.36 -6.51 35.88
CA THR A 471 48.00 -6.70 34.57
C THR A 471 48.18 -8.19 34.22
N HIS A 472 48.50 -9.06 35.19
CA HIS A 472 48.53 -10.52 34.96
C HIS A 472 47.14 -11.16 34.77
N ALA A 473 46.07 -10.54 35.28
CA ALA A 473 44.69 -10.98 35.02
C ALA A 473 44.18 -10.46 33.67
N GLN A 474 44.57 -9.23 33.30
CA GLN A 474 44.31 -8.63 31.99
C GLN A 474 45.06 -9.34 30.86
N GLU A 475 46.27 -9.87 31.06
CA GLU A 475 46.95 -10.70 30.04
C GLU A 475 46.15 -11.97 29.63
N LYS A 476 45.19 -12.42 30.45
CA LYS A 476 44.29 -13.55 30.13
C LYS A 476 42.97 -13.14 29.46
N GLU A 477 42.58 -11.87 29.52
CA GLU A 477 41.34 -11.33 28.93
C GLU A 477 41.59 -10.30 27.81
N GLU A 478 42.77 -9.70 27.69
CA GLU A 478 43.09 -8.65 26.69
C GLU A 478 43.68 -9.19 25.37
N GLU A 479 44.17 -10.43 25.30
CA GLU A 479 44.54 -11.04 24.00
C GLU A 479 43.31 -11.36 23.12
N SER A 480 42.08 -11.24 23.64
CA SER A 480 40.85 -11.45 22.84
C SER A 480 40.27 -10.19 22.23
N ASP A 481 40.61 -9.00 22.73
CA ASP A 481 39.87 -7.77 22.41
C ASP A 481 40.72 -6.68 21.72
N ASP A 482 42.06 -6.77 21.75
CA ASP A 482 42.94 -5.67 21.28
C ASP A 482 43.29 -5.64 19.77
N GLU A 483 42.89 -6.63 18.96
CA GLU A 483 42.95 -6.48 17.48
C GLU A 483 41.63 -6.01 16.85
N GLU A 484 40.50 -5.97 17.59
CA GLU A 484 39.21 -5.52 17.04
C GLU A 484 38.91 -4.01 17.31
N LEU A 485 39.70 -3.35 18.16
CA LEU A 485 39.45 -1.97 18.62
C LEU A 485 40.23 -0.87 17.90
N VAL A 486 41.15 -1.19 16.98
CA VAL A 486 41.89 -0.16 16.22
C VAL A 486 41.32 0.12 14.82
N GLU A 487 40.45 -0.74 14.25
CA GLU A 487 39.74 -0.44 12.98
C GLU A 487 38.28 0.01 13.15
N THR A 488 37.69 -0.13 14.34
CA THR A 488 36.25 0.14 14.54
C THR A 488 35.88 1.61 14.79
N ALA A 489 36.85 2.54 14.76
CA ALA A 489 36.60 3.98 14.87
C ALA A 489 36.24 4.66 13.53
N LYS A 490 36.07 3.92 12.42
CA LYS A 490 35.77 4.51 11.09
C LYS A 490 34.68 3.81 10.27
N SER A 491 33.78 3.03 10.85
CA SER A 491 32.71 2.35 10.07
C SER A 491 31.30 2.54 10.68
N PRO A 492 30.27 2.93 9.90
CA PRO A 492 28.93 3.29 10.43
C PRO A 492 28.03 2.10 10.81
N GLU A 493 28.49 0.86 10.73
CA GLU A 493 27.59 -0.30 10.65
C GLU A 493 27.18 -0.95 11.99
N LYS A 494 27.81 -0.63 13.12
CA LYS A 494 27.36 -1.17 14.43
C LYS A 494 26.18 -0.39 15.05
N ASN A 495 25.69 0.67 14.41
CA ASN A 495 24.48 1.39 14.84
C ASN A 495 23.16 0.68 14.50
N LYS A 496 23.14 -0.42 13.73
CA LYS A 496 21.89 -1.06 13.28
C LYS A 496 21.46 -2.32 14.05
N LYS A 497 22.35 -3.00 14.79
CA LYS A 497 21.92 -4.12 15.66
C LYS A 497 21.33 -3.67 17.00
N PHE A 498 21.57 -2.42 17.39
CA PHE A 498 20.90 -1.74 18.51
C PHE A 498 19.56 -1.09 18.11
N GLN A 499 19.18 -1.18 16.83
CA GLN A 499 17.99 -0.55 16.23
C GLN A 499 16.81 -1.51 16.02
N ARG A 500 16.72 -2.60 16.79
CA ARG A 500 15.52 -3.46 16.78
C ARG A 500 14.38 -2.99 17.69
N GLY A 501 14.56 -1.85 18.37
CA GLY A 501 13.50 -1.11 19.07
C GLY A 501 13.32 0.32 18.55
N LEU A 502 13.46 0.54 17.23
CA LEU A 502 13.34 1.87 16.63
C LEU A 502 11.89 2.35 16.54
N SER A 503 11.68 3.62 16.91
CA SER A 503 10.39 4.29 17.01
C SER A 503 9.60 4.32 15.70
N VAL A 504 8.28 4.29 15.86
CA VAL A 504 7.25 4.61 14.86
C VAL A 504 7.60 5.85 14.06
N ASP A 505 8.16 6.86 14.72
CA ASP A 505 8.56 8.11 14.09
C ASP A 505 9.57 7.88 12.99
N GLN A 506 10.53 6.96 13.13
CA GLN A 506 11.52 6.72 12.07
C GLN A 506 10.91 5.96 10.90
N LYS A 507 10.03 4.97 11.14
CA LYS A 507 9.35 4.23 10.06
C LYS A 507 8.33 5.08 9.29
N GLN A 508 7.56 5.92 9.99
CA GLN A 508 6.55 6.77 9.37
C GLN A 508 7.13 8.08 8.81
N HIS A 509 8.20 8.62 9.41
CA HIS A 509 8.99 9.72 8.82
C HIS A 509 9.77 9.23 7.60
N GLU A 510 10.33 8.02 7.63
CA GLU A 510 10.84 7.36 6.41
C GLU A 510 9.72 7.14 5.40
N ALA A 511 8.50 6.75 5.80
CA ALA A 511 7.37 6.60 4.88
C ALA A 511 6.91 7.93 4.28
N ASN A 512 6.90 9.03 5.05
CA ASN A 512 6.52 10.36 4.58
C ASN A 512 7.61 11.04 3.75
N GLN A 513 8.88 10.87 4.13
CA GLN A 513 10.01 11.25 3.30
C GLN A 513 10.00 10.44 2.01
N ARG A 514 9.77 9.12 2.07
CA ARG A 514 9.57 8.28 0.89
C ARG A 514 8.41 8.76 0.04
N ALA A 515 7.25 9.11 0.62
CA ALA A 515 6.12 9.61 -0.15
C ALA A 515 6.44 10.95 -0.87
N LYS A 516 7.15 11.86 -0.20
CA LYS A 516 7.60 13.13 -0.79
C LYS A 516 8.71 12.92 -1.83
N GLU A 517 9.66 12.03 -1.55
CA GLU A 517 10.73 11.62 -2.46
C GLU A 517 10.16 10.90 -3.68
N ASP A 518 9.16 10.04 -3.50
CA ASP A 518 8.43 9.34 -4.56
C ASP A 518 7.64 10.34 -5.41
N GLU A 519 7.06 11.40 -4.82
CA GLU A 519 6.40 12.47 -5.56
C GLU A 519 7.39 13.36 -6.33
N GLU A 520 8.56 13.63 -5.75
CA GLU A 520 9.66 14.34 -6.44
C GLU A 520 10.31 13.48 -7.54
N GLU A 521 10.48 12.19 -7.34
CA GLU A 521 10.95 11.25 -8.35
C GLU A 521 9.92 11.04 -9.45
N LEU A 522 8.64 10.97 -9.12
CA LEU A 522 7.55 10.95 -10.10
C LEU A 522 7.57 12.22 -10.97
N LYS A 523 7.94 13.37 -10.40
CA LYS A 523 8.18 14.62 -11.16
C LYS A 523 9.44 14.57 -12.03
N LYS A 524 10.43 13.74 -11.67
CA LYS A 524 11.65 13.50 -12.46
C LYS A 524 11.42 12.51 -13.60
N LEU A 525 10.44 11.61 -13.50
CA LEU A 525 10.09 10.69 -14.57
C LEU A 525 9.59 11.46 -15.81
N PRO A 526 9.99 11.07 -17.02
CA PRO A 526 9.52 11.72 -18.24
C PRO A 526 8.00 11.61 -18.31
N ASP A 527 7.33 12.71 -18.68
CA ASP A 527 5.89 12.70 -18.87
C ASP A 527 5.51 11.62 -19.89
N ALA A 528 4.65 10.69 -19.49
CA ALA A 528 4.11 9.66 -20.38
C ALA A 528 3.32 10.36 -21.50
N PRO A 529 3.79 10.37 -22.76
CA PRO A 529 3.05 11.06 -23.79
C PRO A 529 1.75 10.28 -24.04
N PHE A 530 0.58 10.95 -23.93
CA PHE A 530 -0.74 10.35 -24.21
C PHE A 530 -0.77 9.55 -25.51
N ARG A 531 -0.05 10.02 -26.52
CA ARG A 531 0.13 9.35 -27.82
C ARG A 531 0.64 7.92 -27.67
N ARG A 532 1.58 7.68 -26.76
CA ARG A 532 2.18 6.36 -26.55
C ARG A 532 1.20 5.41 -25.86
N LEU A 533 0.46 5.87 -24.87
CA LEU A 533 -0.58 5.07 -24.21
C LEU A 533 -1.68 4.63 -25.20
N ILE A 534 -2.13 5.56 -26.04
CA ILE A 534 -3.10 5.26 -27.11
C ILE A 534 -2.50 4.28 -28.13
N ARG A 535 -1.21 4.41 -28.46
CA ARG A 535 -0.50 3.50 -29.37
C ARG A 535 -0.44 2.06 -28.84
N MET A 536 -0.33 1.87 -27.52
CA MET A 536 -0.36 0.52 -26.91
C MET A 536 -1.72 -0.17 -27.04
N ASN A 537 -2.79 0.61 -27.27
CA ASN A 537 -4.15 0.14 -27.51
C ASN A 537 -4.47 -0.01 -29.01
N SER A 538 -3.47 0.12 -29.90
CA SER A 538 -3.66 0.01 -31.34
C SER A 538 -4.16 -1.35 -31.85
N PRO A 539 -3.87 -2.51 -31.22
CA PRO A 539 -4.45 -3.79 -31.65
C PRO A 539 -5.98 -3.81 -31.55
N GLU A 540 -6.56 -3.01 -30.65
CA GLU A 540 -7.99 -2.89 -30.40
C GLU A 540 -8.66 -1.71 -31.14
N TRP A 541 -8.01 -1.13 -32.16
CA TRP A 541 -8.48 0.08 -32.86
C TRP A 541 -9.93 -0.02 -33.36
N PHE A 542 -10.35 -1.20 -33.84
CA PHE A 542 -11.70 -1.44 -34.34
C PHE A 542 -12.75 -1.25 -33.25
N PHE A 543 -12.50 -1.76 -32.04
CA PHE A 543 -13.40 -1.60 -30.90
C PHE A 543 -13.46 -0.13 -30.45
N ILE A 544 -12.31 0.55 -30.41
CA ILE A 544 -12.24 1.97 -30.06
C ILE A 544 -13.06 2.81 -31.05
N LEU A 545 -12.90 2.58 -32.35
CA LEU A 545 -13.62 3.32 -33.40
C LEU A 545 -15.14 3.14 -33.28
N LEU A 546 -15.59 1.91 -33.05
CA LEU A 546 -17.01 1.59 -32.91
C LEU A 546 -17.59 2.19 -31.62
N GLY A 547 -16.81 2.21 -30.53
CA GLY A 547 -17.16 2.90 -29.28
C GLY A 547 -17.25 4.42 -29.45
N CYS A 548 -16.32 5.03 -30.20
CA CYS A 548 -16.36 6.46 -30.54
C CYS A 548 -17.60 6.81 -31.35
N PHE A 549 -17.94 5.99 -32.36
CA PHE A 549 -19.17 6.16 -33.13
C PHE A 549 -20.41 6.14 -32.25
N GLY A 550 -20.54 5.12 -31.38
CA GLY A 550 -21.64 5.05 -30.40
C GLY A 550 -21.70 6.29 -29.49
N SER A 551 -20.54 6.78 -29.03
CA SER A 551 -20.46 7.96 -28.15
C SER A 551 -20.91 9.24 -28.85
N ILE A 552 -20.49 9.46 -30.10
CA ILE A 552 -20.84 10.65 -30.89
C ILE A 552 -22.33 10.66 -31.22
N VAL A 553 -22.87 9.53 -31.67
CA VAL A 553 -24.31 9.41 -31.98
C VAL A 553 -25.14 9.64 -30.72
N ASN A 554 -24.74 9.03 -29.60
CA ASN A 554 -25.45 9.23 -28.34
C ASN A 554 -25.32 10.67 -27.81
N GLY A 555 -24.22 11.38 -28.10
CA GLY A 555 -24.08 12.80 -27.79
C GLY A 555 -25.14 13.68 -28.46
N GLY A 556 -25.62 13.30 -29.66
CA GLY A 556 -26.71 14.00 -30.35
C GLY A 556 -28.11 13.74 -29.81
N VAL A 557 -28.28 12.77 -28.90
CA VAL A 557 -29.61 12.37 -28.39
C VAL A 557 -30.22 13.45 -27.50
N GLN A 558 -29.44 14.14 -26.65
CA GLN A 558 -29.97 15.17 -25.76
C GLN A 558 -30.46 16.41 -26.51
N PRO A 559 -29.74 16.95 -27.51
CA PRO A 559 -30.25 18.08 -28.29
C PRO A 559 -31.41 17.67 -29.20
N ALA A 560 -31.43 16.44 -29.70
CA ALA A 560 -32.60 15.91 -30.41
C ALA A 560 -33.86 15.87 -29.52
N PHE A 561 -33.70 15.52 -28.23
CA PHE A 561 -34.79 15.61 -27.26
C PHE A 561 -35.27 17.06 -27.07
N ALA A 562 -34.36 18.04 -27.00
CA ALA A 562 -34.73 19.45 -26.87
C ALA A 562 -35.58 19.95 -28.07
N ILE A 563 -35.24 19.53 -29.30
CA ILE A 563 -36.03 19.83 -30.50
C ILE A 563 -37.42 19.21 -30.40
N ILE A 564 -37.51 17.90 -30.14
CA ILE A 564 -38.81 17.20 -30.06
C ILE A 564 -39.66 17.78 -28.93
N PHE A 565 -39.04 18.12 -27.80
CA PHE A 565 -39.74 18.75 -26.69
C PHE A 565 -40.34 20.10 -27.09
N SER A 566 -39.57 20.95 -27.79
CA SER A 566 -40.06 22.22 -28.34
C SER A 566 -41.25 22.02 -29.29
N GLU A 567 -41.09 21.12 -30.25
CA GLU A 567 -42.13 20.79 -31.23
C GLU A 567 -43.42 20.31 -30.57
N ILE A 568 -43.32 19.47 -29.53
CA ILE A 568 -44.49 19.04 -28.74
C ILE A 568 -45.20 20.24 -28.10
N LEU A 569 -44.46 21.26 -27.63
CA LEU A 569 -45.06 22.46 -27.05
C LEU A 569 -45.79 23.32 -28.08
N ASP A 570 -45.25 23.44 -29.29
CA ASP A 570 -45.86 24.22 -30.35
C ASP A 570 -47.12 23.55 -30.93
N VAL A 571 -47.18 22.22 -30.95
CA VAL A 571 -48.37 21.46 -31.39
C VAL A 571 -49.62 21.82 -30.61
N PHE A 572 -49.53 22.13 -29.32
CA PHE A 572 -50.69 22.50 -28.50
C PHE A 572 -51.35 23.83 -28.90
N ARG A 573 -50.83 24.52 -29.92
CA ARG A 573 -51.40 25.73 -30.51
C ARG A 573 -52.17 25.46 -31.82
N GLU A 574 -52.13 24.22 -32.34
CA GLU A 574 -52.86 23.77 -33.54
C GLU A 574 -54.26 23.23 -33.21
N ASP A 575 -55.03 22.80 -34.22
CA ASP A 575 -56.37 22.21 -34.07
C ASP A 575 -56.35 20.79 -33.43
N ASP A 576 -57.40 20.42 -32.69
CA ASP A 576 -57.46 19.18 -31.89
C ASP A 576 -57.17 17.88 -32.66
N ASP A 577 -57.58 17.79 -33.93
CA ASP A 577 -57.34 16.61 -34.75
C ASP A 577 -55.87 16.51 -35.19
N THR A 578 -55.22 17.62 -35.55
CA THR A 578 -53.79 17.63 -35.91
C THR A 578 -52.90 17.44 -34.68
N GLN A 579 -53.35 17.94 -33.51
CA GLN A 579 -52.71 17.70 -32.22
C GLN A 579 -52.60 16.20 -31.91
N LYS A 580 -53.66 15.42 -32.17
CA LYS A 580 -53.67 13.97 -31.91
C LYS A 580 -52.52 13.26 -32.60
N ASP A 581 -52.42 13.50 -33.90
CA ASP A 581 -51.55 12.75 -34.77
C ASP A 581 -50.10 13.19 -34.56
N ARG A 582 -49.85 14.49 -34.40
CA ARG A 582 -48.50 15.01 -34.13
C ARG A 582 -47.94 14.61 -32.77
N ILE A 583 -48.73 14.70 -31.69
CA ILE A 583 -48.28 14.27 -30.35
C ILE A 583 -47.96 12.78 -30.35
N PHE A 584 -48.78 11.97 -31.02
CA PHE A 584 -48.50 10.53 -31.17
C PHE A 584 -47.20 10.28 -31.94
N ILE A 585 -46.98 10.97 -33.07
CA ILE A 585 -45.74 10.86 -33.86
C ILE A 585 -44.53 11.26 -33.02
N TYR A 586 -44.54 12.42 -32.36
CA TYR A 586 -43.42 12.88 -31.53
C TYR A 586 -43.15 11.94 -30.34
N SER A 587 -44.20 11.37 -29.74
CA SER A 587 -44.06 10.35 -28.69
C SER A 587 -43.41 9.06 -29.22
N MET A 588 -43.73 8.63 -30.44
CA MET A 588 -43.05 7.50 -31.09
C MET A 588 -41.60 7.82 -31.46
N ILE A 589 -41.29 9.05 -31.85
CA ILE A 589 -39.92 9.49 -32.10
C ILE A 589 -39.10 9.46 -30.80
N LEU A 590 -39.68 9.87 -29.66
CA LEU A 590 -39.03 9.75 -28.35
C LEU A 590 -38.69 8.29 -27.99
N LEU A 591 -39.61 7.36 -28.25
CA LEU A 591 -39.33 5.93 -28.07
C LEU A 591 -38.21 5.44 -29.00
N GLY A 592 -38.21 5.90 -30.26
CA GLY A 592 -37.14 5.66 -31.22
C GLY A 592 -35.77 6.17 -30.75
N LEU A 593 -35.72 7.38 -30.16
CA LEU A 593 -34.51 7.91 -29.51
C LEU A 593 -34.07 7.05 -28.32
N GLY A 594 -35.01 6.51 -27.54
CA GLY A 594 -34.71 5.56 -26.46
C GLY A 594 -34.04 4.29 -26.96
N ILE A 595 -34.52 3.70 -28.05
CA ILE A 595 -33.92 2.52 -28.68
C ILE A 595 -32.54 2.86 -29.25
N LEU A 596 -32.40 4.01 -29.90
CA LEU A 596 -31.12 4.49 -30.41
C LEU A 596 -30.11 4.68 -29.27
N SER A 597 -30.53 5.31 -28.16
CA SER A 597 -29.69 5.51 -26.98
C SER A 597 -29.31 4.17 -26.34
N MET A 598 -30.22 3.21 -26.25
CA MET A 598 -29.92 1.86 -25.75
C MET A 598 -28.81 1.19 -26.56
N VAL A 599 -28.94 1.19 -27.89
CA VAL A 599 -27.98 0.54 -28.79
C VAL A 599 -26.62 1.24 -28.72
N THR A 600 -26.62 2.57 -28.76
CA THR A 600 -25.38 3.37 -28.79
C THR A 600 -24.65 3.36 -27.43
N MET A 601 -25.37 3.39 -26.30
CA MET A 601 -24.79 3.21 -24.96
C MET A 601 -24.25 1.80 -24.75
N PHE A 602 -24.96 0.77 -25.22
CA PHE A 602 -24.46 -0.60 -25.20
C PHE A 602 -23.16 -0.73 -26.01
N LEU A 603 -23.16 -0.19 -27.24
CA LEU A 603 -22.01 -0.19 -28.13
C LEU A 603 -20.81 0.53 -27.50
N GLN A 604 -21.03 1.72 -26.94
CA GLN A 604 -20.01 2.48 -26.22
C GLN A 604 -19.45 1.67 -25.04
N GLY A 605 -20.31 1.21 -24.13
CA GLY A 605 -19.90 0.52 -22.91
C GLY A 605 -19.16 -0.79 -23.18
N TYR A 606 -19.69 -1.62 -24.09
CA TYR A 606 -19.10 -2.93 -24.40
C TYR A 606 -17.77 -2.80 -25.17
N MET A 607 -17.72 -1.94 -26.20
CA MET A 607 -16.52 -1.83 -27.04
C MET A 607 -15.35 -1.20 -26.28
N PHE A 608 -15.60 -0.13 -25.52
CA PHE A 608 -14.57 0.48 -24.67
C PHE A 608 -14.19 -0.40 -23.47
N GLY A 609 -15.15 -1.12 -22.87
CA GLY A 609 -14.86 -2.08 -21.80
C GLY A 609 -13.93 -3.20 -22.29
N ARG A 610 -14.23 -3.78 -23.46
CA ARG A 610 -13.40 -4.83 -24.06
C ARG A 610 -11.98 -4.33 -24.39
N SER A 611 -11.87 -3.13 -24.97
CA SER A 611 -10.56 -2.52 -25.28
C SER A 611 -9.76 -2.21 -23.99
N GLY A 612 -10.41 -1.69 -22.95
CA GLY A 612 -9.76 -1.43 -21.66
C GLY A 612 -9.19 -2.69 -21.00
N GLU A 613 -9.98 -3.76 -20.96
CA GLU A 613 -9.55 -5.04 -20.36
C GLU A 613 -8.40 -5.72 -21.12
N ALA A 614 -8.41 -5.63 -22.44
CA ALA A 614 -7.31 -6.10 -23.28
C ALA A 614 -6.03 -5.30 -23.02
N LEU A 615 -6.12 -3.97 -22.95
CA LEU A 615 -5.00 -3.11 -22.63
C LEU A 615 -4.43 -3.40 -21.23
N THR A 616 -5.27 -3.58 -20.21
CA THR A 616 -4.80 -3.90 -18.85
C THR A 616 -4.09 -5.24 -18.78
N THR A 617 -4.63 -6.26 -19.45
CA THR A 617 -3.99 -7.58 -19.52
C THR A 617 -2.61 -7.48 -20.17
N ARG A 618 -2.51 -6.74 -21.29
CA ARG A 618 -1.25 -6.47 -21.99
C ARG A 618 -0.26 -5.69 -21.12
N LEU A 619 -0.72 -4.63 -20.46
CA LEU A 619 0.11 -3.83 -19.55
C LEU A 619 0.62 -4.67 -18.39
N ARG A 620 -0.23 -5.51 -17.78
CA ARG A 620 0.17 -6.40 -16.68
C ARG A 620 1.22 -7.42 -17.13
N ASP A 621 1.03 -8.05 -18.30
CA ASP A 621 2.01 -9.00 -18.85
C ASP A 621 3.33 -8.31 -19.18
N MET A 622 3.30 -7.18 -19.91
CA MET A 622 4.50 -6.42 -20.25
C MET A 622 5.23 -5.93 -19.00
N THR A 623 4.50 -5.38 -18.03
CA THR A 623 5.09 -4.88 -16.78
C THR A 623 5.69 -6.03 -15.97
N PHE A 624 5.01 -7.18 -15.88
CA PHE A 624 5.53 -8.35 -15.19
C PHE A 624 6.80 -8.88 -15.86
N ARG A 625 6.81 -8.99 -17.20
CA ARG A 625 7.99 -9.37 -17.99
C ARG A 625 9.14 -8.38 -17.84
N SER A 626 8.85 -7.08 -17.83
CA SER A 626 9.84 -6.03 -17.58
C SER A 626 10.35 -6.04 -16.14
N MET A 627 9.54 -6.39 -15.14
CA MET A 627 10.01 -6.61 -13.76
C MET A 627 10.92 -7.84 -13.67
N MET A 628 10.56 -8.91 -14.38
CA MET A 628 11.39 -10.12 -14.54
C MET A 628 12.53 -9.95 -15.55
N ARG A 629 12.62 -8.75 -16.13
CA ARG A 629 13.60 -8.25 -17.11
C ARG A 629 13.91 -9.23 -18.24
N GLN A 630 12.86 -9.68 -18.90
CA GLN A 630 12.92 -10.12 -20.29
C GLN A 630 12.87 -8.92 -21.22
N VAL A 631 13.80 -8.83 -22.17
CA VAL A 631 13.67 -7.88 -23.29
C VAL A 631 12.60 -8.44 -24.22
N ASN A 632 11.44 -7.81 -24.21
CA ASN A 632 10.46 -8.06 -25.27
C ASN A 632 11.04 -7.46 -26.56
N ILE A 633 11.45 -8.34 -27.49
CA ILE A 633 11.57 -7.99 -28.91
C ILE A 633 10.15 -7.71 -29.42
N MET A 634 9.62 -6.53 -29.12
CA MET A 634 8.51 -5.93 -29.85
C MET A 634 9.00 -4.67 -30.59
N LEU A 635 10.24 -4.73 -31.07
CA LEU A 635 10.64 -3.96 -32.22
C LEU A 635 10.07 -4.69 -33.46
N VAL A 636 9.31 -3.98 -34.31
CA VAL A 636 9.09 -4.25 -35.74
C VAL A 636 7.75 -4.85 -36.23
N VAL A 637 7.00 -5.72 -35.55
CA VAL A 637 5.93 -6.46 -36.28
C VAL A 637 4.68 -5.63 -36.70
N VAL A 638 4.36 -4.49 -36.08
CA VAL A 638 3.31 -3.56 -36.59
C VAL A 638 3.85 -2.16 -36.94
N VAL A 639 5.11 -2.08 -37.39
CA VAL A 639 5.49 -1.02 -38.34
C VAL A 639 4.58 -1.05 -39.59
N VAL A 640 3.83 -2.13 -39.82
CA VAL A 640 3.39 -2.49 -41.16
C VAL A 640 1.88 -2.46 -41.44
N VAL A 641 0.95 -2.49 -40.45
CA VAL A 641 -0.47 -2.75 -40.82
C VAL A 641 -1.47 -1.59 -40.59
N VAL A 642 -1.43 -0.82 -39.50
CA VAL A 642 -2.54 0.13 -39.18
C VAL A 642 -2.19 1.61 -39.39
N VAL A 643 -0.92 2.00 -39.19
CA VAL A 643 -0.46 3.38 -39.44
C VAL A 643 -0.75 3.81 -40.89
N VAL A 644 -0.73 2.88 -41.86
CA VAL A 644 -0.99 3.19 -43.27
C VAL A 644 -2.48 2.99 -43.63
N VAL A 645 -3.18 1.96 -43.13
CA VAL A 645 -4.56 1.68 -43.57
C VAL A 645 -5.61 2.65 -42.98
N VAL A 646 -5.41 3.22 -41.79
CA VAL A 646 -6.39 4.19 -41.24
C VAL A 646 -6.08 5.63 -41.65
N VAL A 647 -4.81 5.99 -41.90
CA VAL A 647 -4.50 7.23 -42.64
C VAL A 647 -5.20 7.20 -44.02
N VAL A 648 -5.29 6.03 -44.64
CA VAL A 648 -6.04 5.77 -45.88
C VAL A 648 -7.57 5.91 -45.73
N VAL A 649 -8.18 5.69 -44.55
CA VAL A 649 -9.63 5.91 -44.32
C VAL A 649 -9.94 7.34 -43.87
N VAL A 650 -9.06 7.93 -43.05
CA VAL A 650 -9.16 9.31 -42.55
C VAL A 650 -9.09 10.32 -43.69
N VAL A 651 -8.28 10.10 -44.74
CA VAL A 651 -8.26 11.01 -45.91
C VAL A 651 -9.50 10.81 -46.80
N VAL A 652 -10.01 9.58 -46.92
CA VAL A 652 -11.15 9.28 -47.82
C VAL A 652 -12.49 9.74 -47.23
N VAL A 653 -12.72 9.67 -45.91
CA VAL A 653 -13.96 10.16 -45.27
C VAL A 653 -13.97 11.68 -45.11
N VAL A 654 -12.80 12.29 -44.84
CA VAL A 654 -12.65 13.75 -44.77
C VAL A 654 -12.93 14.40 -46.13
N VAL A 655 -12.53 13.80 -47.26
CA VAL A 655 -12.82 14.36 -48.60
C VAL A 655 -14.30 14.19 -49.00
N VAL A 656 -14.97 13.10 -48.61
CA VAL A 656 -16.36 12.82 -49.03
C VAL A 656 -17.39 13.59 -48.19
N VAL A 657 -17.19 13.78 -46.88
CA VAL A 657 -18.12 14.55 -46.04
C VAL A 657 -17.96 16.06 -46.25
N VAL A 658 -16.74 16.54 -46.51
CA VAL A 658 -16.50 17.94 -46.92
C VAL A 658 -17.19 18.24 -48.26
N VAL A 659 -17.23 17.31 -49.21
CA VAL A 659 -17.90 17.51 -50.52
C VAL A 659 -19.43 17.56 -50.43
N VAL A 660 -20.06 16.95 -49.40
CA VAL A 660 -21.53 16.94 -49.26
C VAL A 660 -22.05 18.10 -48.39
N VAL A 661 -21.28 18.56 -47.40
CA VAL A 661 -21.71 19.64 -46.47
C VAL A 661 -21.34 21.05 -46.99
N VAL A 662 -20.26 21.17 -47.78
CA VAL A 662 -19.79 22.46 -48.32
C VAL A 662 -20.69 23.01 -49.45
N VAL A 663 -21.49 22.16 -50.11
CA VAL A 663 -22.35 22.60 -51.23
C VAL A 663 -23.60 23.37 -50.76
N VAL A 664 -24.00 23.26 -49.48
CA VAL A 664 -25.21 23.93 -48.97
C VAL A 664 -24.90 25.13 -48.05
N VAL A 665 -23.71 25.22 -47.46
CA VAL A 665 -23.44 26.15 -46.34
C VAL A 665 -22.47 27.30 -46.70
N VAL A 666 -21.78 27.25 -47.84
CA VAL A 666 -20.68 28.19 -48.17
C VAL A 666 -21.12 29.65 -48.39
N VAL A 667 -22.39 29.95 -48.61
CA VAL A 667 -22.82 31.33 -48.88
C VAL A 667 -22.97 32.18 -47.60
N VAL A 668 -23.03 31.58 -46.40
CA VAL A 668 -23.25 32.32 -45.13
C VAL A 668 -22.04 32.30 -44.18
N VAL A 669 -21.05 31.42 -44.41
CA VAL A 669 -19.96 31.12 -43.44
C VAL A 669 -18.84 32.15 -43.40
N VAL A 670 -18.66 32.99 -44.43
CA VAL A 670 -17.48 33.87 -44.52
C VAL A 670 -17.51 35.01 -43.49
N GLU A 671 -18.67 35.47 -43.05
CA GLU A 671 -18.76 36.51 -42.01
C GLU A 671 -18.71 35.95 -40.57
N VAL A 672 -19.20 34.71 -40.36
CA VAL A 672 -19.25 34.06 -39.04
C VAL A 672 -17.88 33.50 -38.62
N VAL A 673 -17.05 33.06 -39.57
CA VAL A 673 -15.69 32.53 -39.28
C VAL A 673 -14.77 33.60 -38.68
N SER A 674 -14.94 34.87 -39.06
CA SER A 674 -14.18 35.99 -38.50
C SER A 674 -14.47 36.19 -37.00
N VAL A 675 -15.72 36.01 -36.60
CA VAL A 675 -16.16 36.14 -35.20
C VAL A 675 -15.77 34.92 -34.38
N ILE A 676 -15.87 33.71 -34.95
CA ILE A 676 -15.43 32.46 -34.31
C ILE A 676 -13.91 32.47 -34.10
N VAL A 677 -13.10 32.94 -35.05
CA VAL A 677 -11.64 33.03 -34.87
C VAL A 677 -11.28 34.01 -33.75
N VAL A 678 -12.01 35.13 -33.60
CA VAL A 678 -11.80 36.08 -32.50
C VAL A 678 -12.21 35.46 -31.15
N VAL A 679 -13.35 34.76 -31.08
CA VAL A 679 -13.79 34.05 -29.86
C VAL A 679 -12.85 32.88 -29.52
N LEU A 680 -12.35 32.16 -30.51
CA LEU A 680 -11.41 31.06 -30.31
C LEU A 680 -10.04 31.58 -29.88
N VAL A 681 -9.59 32.72 -30.41
CA VAL A 681 -8.39 33.43 -29.92
C VAL A 681 -8.61 33.91 -28.49
N VAL A 682 -9.80 34.41 -28.12
CA VAL A 682 -10.12 34.80 -26.75
C VAL A 682 -10.19 33.60 -25.81
N VAL A 683 -10.78 32.48 -26.22
CA VAL A 683 -10.82 31.22 -25.45
C VAL A 683 -9.43 30.59 -25.32
N VAL A 684 -8.61 30.66 -26.37
CA VAL A 684 -7.20 30.22 -26.33
C VAL A 684 -6.38 31.17 -25.47
N VAL A 685 -6.59 32.47 -25.51
CA VAL A 685 -5.93 33.45 -24.64
C VAL A 685 -6.38 33.25 -23.19
N ILE A 686 -7.66 32.96 -22.92
CA ILE A 686 -8.16 32.63 -21.57
C ILE A 686 -7.60 31.27 -21.11
N ALA A 687 -7.55 30.26 -21.98
CA ALA A 687 -6.92 28.97 -21.67
C ALA A 687 -5.41 29.11 -21.43
N VAL A 688 -4.74 29.98 -22.19
CA VAL A 688 -3.33 30.36 -22.02
C VAL A 688 -3.14 31.17 -20.75
N LEU A 689 -4.06 32.06 -20.36
CA LEU A 689 -4.02 32.82 -19.10
C LEU A 689 -4.36 31.94 -17.88
N VAL A 690 -5.24 30.94 -18.03
CA VAL A 690 -5.57 29.95 -16.99
C VAL A 690 -4.42 28.93 -16.81
N THR A 691 -3.74 28.56 -17.88
CA THR A 691 -2.50 27.78 -17.80
C THR A 691 -1.33 28.64 -17.31
N SER A 692 -1.25 29.92 -17.68
CA SER A 692 -0.23 30.88 -17.20
C SER A 692 -0.43 31.25 -15.73
N SER A 693 -1.66 31.31 -15.22
CA SER A 693 -1.94 31.49 -13.78
C SER A 693 -1.64 30.22 -12.97
N SER A 694 -1.71 29.04 -13.60
CA SER A 694 -1.19 27.80 -13.02
C SER A 694 0.36 27.73 -13.04
N ILE A 695 1.01 28.52 -13.91
CA ILE A 695 2.46 28.71 -13.97
C ILE A 695 2.92 29.80 -12.98
N SER A 696 2.08 30.81 -12.69
CA SER A 696 2.43 31.93 -11.79
C SER A 696 2.48 31.57 -10.31
N ASN A 697 1.95 30.42 -9.89
CA ASN A 697 2.19 29.86 -8.54
C ASN A 697 3.35 28.84 -8.51
N ARG A 698 4.12 28.75 -9.59
CA ARG A 698 5.31 27.90 -9.70
C ARG A 698 6.62 28.69 -9.87
N SER A 699 6.56 30.02 -9.83
CA SER A 699 7.74 30.89 -9.90
C SER A 699 8.27 31.23 -8.50
N SER A 700 8.74 30.22 -7.78
CA SER A 700 9.72 30.39 -6.69
C SER A 700 10.72 29.24 -6.64
N SER A 701 10.94 28.50 -7.73
CA SER A 701 11.95 27.44 -7.76
C SER A 701 12.33 26.97 -9.17
N SER A 702 12.61 27.88 -10.10
CA SER A 702 13.25 27.49 -11.37
C SER A 702 13.97 28.66 -12.03
N SER A 703 15.19 28.93 -11.57
CA SER A 703 16.19 29.68 -12.32
C SER A 703 17.53 29.02 -12.08
N SER A 704 17.74 27.85 -12.69
CA SER A 704 19.04 27.21 -12.92
C SER A 704 18.83 25.94 -13.75
N SER A 705 18.63 26.08 -15.06
CA SER A 705 18.71 24.93 -15.97
C SER A 705 19.11 25.39 -17.37
N SER A 706 20.40 25.71 -17.51
CA SER A 706 21.07 25.79 -18.81
C SER A 706 22.57 25.52 -18.66
N SER A 707 22.92 24.32 -18.18
CA SER A 707 24.24 23.69 -18.34
C SER A 707 24.34 22.38 -17.53
N ILE A 708 23.65 21.31 -17.97
CA ILE A 708 24.07 19.94 -17.59
C ILE A 708 24.17 19.13 -18.88
N SER A 709 25.26 19.38 -19.60
CA SER A 709 25.90 18.36 -20.42
C SER A 709 26.55 17.33 -19.50
N ASN A 710 26.30 16.04 -19.77
CA ASN A 710 27.05 14.88 -19.27
C ASN A 710 27.08 14.69 -17.74
N SER A 711 26.00 14.17 -17.18
CA SER A 711 26.07 13.27 -16.02
C SER A 711 24.94 12.26 -16.08
N SER A 712 25.11 11.25 -16.94
CA SER A 712 24.33 10.02 -16.93
C SER A 712 24.55 9.31 -15.59
N THR A 713 23.72 9.63 -14.59
CA THR A 713 23.48 8.77 -13.44
C THR A 713 22.08 8.17 -13.60
N SER A 714 21.80 7.56 -14.76
CA SER A 714 20.95 6.38 -14.74
C SER A 714 21.75 5.34 -13.97
N SER A 715 21.42 5.16 -12.70
CA SER A 715 22.00 4.10 -11.89
C SER A 715 21.67 2.79 -12.61
N ASN A 716 22.66 2.25 -13.34
CA ASN A 716 22.58 1.01 -14.10
C ASN A 716 22.38 -0.13 -13.09
N SER A 717 21.15 -0.33 -12.65
CA SER A 717 20.79 -1.38 -11.70
C SER A 717 20.83 -2.71 -12.43
N THR A 718 21.68 -3.60 -11.95
CA THR A 718 21.65 -5.03 -12.31
C THR A 718 20.29 -5.62 -11.94
N ASP A 719 19.87 -6.71 -12.60
CA ASP A 719 18.52 -7.28 -12.44
C ASP A 719 18.10 -7.50 -10.99
N ILE A 720 19.01 -7.95 -10.13
CA ILE A 720 18.71 -8.21 -8.72
C ILE A 720 18.88 -6.96 -7.86
N ALA A 721 19.75 -6.01 -8.25
CA ALA A 721 19.84 -4.73 -7.56
C ALA A 721 18.53 -3.94 -7.59
N PHE A 722 17.71 -4.12 -8.65
CA PHE A 722 16.36 -3.57 -8.70
C PHE A 722 15.49 -4.07 -7.54
N PHE A 723 15.55 -5.36 -7.20
CA PHE A 723 14.77 -5.99 -6.13
C PHE A 723 15.36 -5.79 -4.72
N ASP A 724 16.65 -5.45 -4.63
CA ASP A 724 17.26 -5.09 -3.35
C ASP A 724 16.86 -3.69 -2.87
N ASP A 725 16.37 -2.85 -3.78
CA ASP A 725 15.84 -1.54 -3.41
C ASP A 725 14.56 -1.70 -2.59
N THR A 726 14.55 -1.10 -1.41
CA THR A 726 13.38 -1.08 -0.52
C THR A 726 12.12 -0.51 -1.18
N LYS A 727 12.25 0.34 -2.21
CA LYS A 727 11.13 0.88 -3.01
C LYS A 727 10.46 -0.19 -3.87
N ASN A 728 11.17 -1.26 -4.22
CA ASN A 728 10.70 -2.35 -5.06
C ASN A 728 10.47 -3.62 -4.24
N SER A 729 9.96 -3.46 -3.02
CA SER A 729 9.53 -4.60 -2.21
C SER A 729 8.44 -5.41 -2.93
N VAL A 730 8.34 -6.70 -2.58
CA VAL A 730 7.37 -7.63 -3.17
C VAL A 730 5.94 -7.10 -3.12
N GLY A 731 5.52 -6.57 -1.96
CA GLY A 731 4.19 -5.97 -1.78
C GLY A 731 3.98 -4.70 -2.63
N ALA A 732 5.01 -3.87 -2.79
CA ALA A 732 4.92 -2.68 -3.64
C ALA A 732 4.80 -3.04 -5.13
N LEU A 733 5.59 -4.00 -5.62
CA LEU A 733 5.56 -4.44 -7.02
C LEU A 733 4.24 -5.14 -7.38
N THR A 734 3.73 -6.00 -6.50
CA THR A 734 2.42 -6.65 -6.68
C THR A 734 1.28 -5.63 -6.69
N THR A 735 1.32 -4.64 -5.79
CA THR A 735 0.34 -3.54 -5.77
C THR A 735 0.40 -2.70 -7.04
N ARG A 736 1.60 -2.41 -7.58
CA ARG A 736 1.76 -1.72 -8.87
C ARG A 736 1.15 -2.53 -10.03
N LEU A 737 1.39 -3.84 -10.10
CA LEU A 737 0.77 -4.70 -11.13
C LEU A 737 -0.76 -4.79 -11.02
N ALA A 738 -1.28 -4.80 -9.79
CA ALA A 738 -2.71 -4.87 -9.53
C ALA A 738 -3.40 -3.55 -9.88
N THR A 739 -2.91 -2.46 -9.26
CA THR A 739 -3.59 -1.18 -9.19
C THR A 739 -3.20 -0.28 -10.35
N ASP A 740 -1.90 0.01 -10.53
CA ASP A 740 -1.44 0.99 -11.54
C ASP A 740 -1.86 0.54 -12.95
N ALA A 741 -1.74 -0.75 -13.27
CA ALA A 741 -2.11 -1.27 -14.60
C ALA A 741 -3.62 -1.19 -14.89
N SER A 742 -4.46 -1.25 -13.85
CA SER A 742 -5.91 -1.05 -13.98
C SER A 742 -6.24 0.45 -14.09
N LEU A 743 -5.54 1.32 -13.35
CA LEU A 743 -5.76 2.76 -13.38
C LEU A 743 -5.46 3.37 -14.75
N VAL A 744 -4.55 2.80 -15.55
CA VAL A 744 -4.29 3.26 -16.92
C VAL A 744 -5.51 3.16 -17.83
N GLN A 745 -6.47 2.26 -17.56
CA GLN A 745 -7.76 2.25 -18.25
C GLN A 745 -8.54 3.55 -18.05
N GLY A 746 -8.19 4.34 -17.05
CA GLY A 746 -8.82 5.63 -16.77
C GLY A 746 -8.53 6.71 -17.81
N VAL A 747 -7.47 6.56 -18.60
CA VAL A 747 -7.15 7.43 -19.77
C VAL A 747 -7.79 6.89 -21.04
N THR A 748 -7.88 5.56 -21.17
CA THR A 748 -8.47 4.88 -22.32
C THR A 748 -9.90 4.41 -21.98
N GLY A 749 -10.55 3.58 -22.79
CA GLY A 749 -11.85 3.01 -22.41
C GLY A 749 -13.03 4.00 -22.31
N VAL A 750 -13.96 3.71 -21.39
CA VAL A 750 -15.33 4.30 -21.38
C VAL A 750 -15.32 5.80 -21.14
N ARG A 751 -14.36 6.30 -20.35
CA ARG A 751 -14.23 7.74 -20.03
C ARG A 751 -13.91 8.58 -21.26
N LEU A 752 -13.04 8.07 -22.15
CA LEU A 752 -12.79 8.72 -23.43
C LEU A 752 -14.09 8.84 -24.25
N GLY A 753 -14.90 7.78 -24.27
CA GLY A 753 -16.23 7.79 -24.87
C GLY A 753 -17.14 8.85 -24.24
N SER A 754 -17.18 8.95 -22.91
CA SER A 754 -17.98 9.97 -22.22
C SER A 754 -17.53 11.40 -22.55
N VAL A 755 -16.21 11.65 -22.65
CA VAL A 755 -15.69 12.97 -23.07
C VAL A 755 -16.14 13.30 -24.50
N LEU A 756 -15.99 12.35 -25.44
CA LEU A 756 -16.43 12.53 -26.82
C LEU A 756 -17.95 12.75 -26.94
N MET A 757 -18.74 11.99 -26.19
CA MET A 757 -20.19 12.15 -26.11
C MET A 757 -20.56 13.55 -25.62
N ASN A 758 -19.91 14.06 -24.57
CA ASN A 758 -20.20 15.38 -24.01
C ASN A 758 -19.75 16.52 -24.93
N ILE A 759 -18.63 16.37 -25.66
CA ILE A 759 -18.21 17.32 -26.69
C ILE A 759 -19.22 17.34 -27.84
N ALA A 760 -19.64 16.17 -28.32
CA ALA A 760 -20.64 16.05 -29.37
C ALA A 760 -21.98 16.68 -28.94
N ASN A 761 -22.42 16.41 -27.72
CA ASN A 761 -23.62 16.99 -27.10
C ASN A 761 -23.57 18.51 -27.04
N MET A 762 -22.50 19.08 -26.46
CA MET A 762 -22.35 20.53 -26.37
C MET A 762 -22.23 21.18 -27.76
N GLY A 763 -21.47 20.56 -28.67
CA GLY A 763 -21.29 21.07 -30.02
C GLY A 763 -22.61 21.14 -30.79
N THR A 764 -23.40 20.07 -30.77
CA THR A 764 -24.71 20.05 -31.43
C THR A 764 -25.71 20.97 -30.72
N ALA A 765 -25.71 21.02 -29.39
CA ALA A 765 -26.55 21.94 -28.62
C ALA A 765 -26.30 23.41 -28.98
N ILE A 766 -25.04 23.84 -29.04
CA ILE A 766 -24.67 25.22 -29.39
C ILE A 766 -25.08 25.53 -30.83
N VAL A 767 -24.79 24.65 -31.78
CA VAL A 767 -25.15 24.85 -33.20
C VAL A 767 -26.65 24.99 -33.37
N ILE A 768 -27.43 24.08 -32.77
CA ILE A 768 -28.90 24.15 -32.79
C ILE A 768 -29.37 25.46 -32.17
N SER A 769 -28.87 25.82 -30.98
CA SER A 769 -29.31 27.01 -30.28
C SER A 769 -29.05 28.31 -31.07
N PHE A 770 -27.90 28.42 -31.75
CA PHE A 770 -27.58 29.58 -32.59
C PHE A 770 -28.46 29.67 -33.85
N ILE A 771 -28.91 28.55 -34.40
CA ILE A 771 -29.81 28.54 -35.56
C ILE A 771 -31.19 29.11 -35.19
N TYR A 772 -31.69 28.78 -34.00
CA TYR A 772 -33.02 29.20 -33.55
C TYR A 772 -33.04 30.59 -32.90
N SER A 773 -32.08 30.90 -32.01
CA SER A 773 -31.95 32.24 -31.44
C SER A 773 -30.51 32.56 -31.05
N TRP A 774 -29.86 33.41 -31.84
CA TRP A 774 -28.50 33.84 -31.54
C TRP A 774 -28.43 34.78 -30.31
N GLN A 775 -29.45 35.63 -30.10
CA GLN A 775 -29.51 36.57 -28.97
C GLN A 775 -29.60 35.83 -27.63
N LEU A 776 -30.54 34.89 -27.51
CA LEU A 776 -30.75 34.10 -26.30
C LEU A 776 -29.56 33.17 -26.03
N THR A 777 -29.01 32.58 -27.08
CA THR A 777 -27.82 31.71 -27.00
C THR A 777 -26.60 32.46 -26.49
N LEU A 778 -26.33 33.68 -26.96
CA LEU A 778 -25.22 34.50 -26.46
C LEU A 778 -25.35 34.82 -24.98
N LEU A 779 -26.56 35.12 -24.51
CA LEU A 779 -26.81 35.38 -23.09
C LEU A 779 -26.49 34.15 -22.23
N ILE A 780 -27.00 32.97 -22.59
CA ILE A 780 -26.78 31.75 -21.81
C ILE A 780 -25.29 31.34 -21.85
N ILE A 781 -24.63 31.50 -23.00
CA ILE A 781 -23.18 31.28 -23.13
C ILE A 781 -22.40 32.25 -22.25
N ALA A 782 -22.84 33.49 -22.05
CA ALA A 782 -22.19 34.43 -21.14
C ALA A 782 -22.19 33.95 -19.67
N PHE A 783 -23.20 33.17 -19.25
CA PHE A 783 -23.24 32.55 -17.92
C PHE A 783 -22.41 31.27 -17.82
N MET A 784 -22.11 30.60 -18.93
CA MET A 784 -21.43 29.31 -18.96
C MET A 784 -20.02 29.33 -18.32
N PRO A 785 -19.15 30.35 -18.56
CA PRO A 785 -17.89 30.46 -17.84
C PRO A 785 -18.05 30.51 -16.32
N PHE A 786 -19.07 31.19 -15.80
CA PHE A 786 -19.29 31.29 -14.35
C PHE A 786 -19.77 29.97 -13.75
N ILE A 787 -20.63 29.23 -14.46
CA ILE A 787 -21.07 27.88 -14.07
C ILE A 787 -19.86 26.93 -14.04
N VAL A 788 -19.05 26.92 -15.09
CA VAL A 788 -17.85 26.07 -15.19
C VAL A 788 -16.81 26.45 -14.13
N LEU A 789 -16.52 27.74 -13.96
CA LEU A 789 -15.54 28.21 -12.96
C LEU A 789 -16.02 27.92 -11.53
N GLY A 790 -17.30 28.11 -11.23
CA GLY A 790 -17.88 27.76 -9.93
C GLY A 790 -17.72 26.26 -9.62
N GLY A 791 -18.02 25.41 -10.60
CA GLY A 791 -17.84 23.95 -10.49
C GLY A 791 -16.36 23.54 -10.33
N LEU A 792 -15.46 24.09 -11.15
CA LEU A 792 -14.02 23.81 -11.05
C LEU A 792 -13.43 24.28 -9.72
N TRP A 793 -13.89 25.42 -9.21
CA TRP A 793 -13.43 25.95 -7.93
C TRP A 793 -13.88 25.06 -6.76
N GLN A 794 -15.14 24.59 -6.78
CA GLN A 794 -15.65 23.60 -5.85
C GLN A 794 -14.84 22.29 -5.89
N ILE A 795 -14.55 21.76 -7.08
CA ILE A 795 -13.75 20.53 -7.25
C ILE A 795 -12.33 20.71 -6.69
N ARG A 796 -11.66 21.84 -6.99
CA ARG A 796 -10.30 22.11 -6.50
C ARG A 796 -10.23 22.22 -4.98
N LEU A 797 -11.23 22.84 -4.35
CA LEU A 797 -11.29 22.96 -2.90
C LEU A 797 -11.50 21.60 -2.23
N LEU A 798 -12.40 20.78 -2.76
CA LEU A 798 -12.66 19.42 -2.25
C LEU A 798 -11.46 18.48 -2.43
N THR A 799 -10.76 18.55 -3.57
CA THR A 799 -9.60 17.70 -3.85
C THR A 799 -8.33 18.15 -3.09
N GLY A 800 -8.09 19.45 -2.96
CA GLY A 800 -6.98 19.98 -2.14
C GLY A 800 -7.18 19.75 -0.63
N GLN A 801 -8.42 19.59 -0.18
CA GLN A 801 -8.79 19.31 1.22
C GLN A 801 -8.32 17.93 1.68
N ALA A 802 -8.42 16.90 0.82
CA ALA A 802 -8.02 15.54 1.17
C ALA A 802 -6.53 15.40 1.50
N GLY A 803 -5.66 16.15 0.82
CA GLY A 803 -4.20 16.11 1.05
C GLY A 803 -3.76 16.82 2.33
N GLN A 804 -4.22 18.06 2.56
CA GLN A 804 -3.73 18.85 3.69
C GLN A 804 -4.32 18.43 5.04
N ASN A 805 -5.56 17.94 5.07
CA ASN A 805 -6.13 17.36 6.29
C ASN A 805 -5.39 16.07 6.68
N LYS A 806 -4.91 15.30 5.69
CA LYS A 806 -4.13 14.09 5.92
C LYS A 806 -2.79 14.40 6.61
N GLU A 807 -2.03 15.39 6.11
CA GLU A 807 -0.76 15.79 6.73
C GLU A 807 -0.91 16.28 8.19
N ALA A 808 -1.97 17.03 8.50
CA ALA A 808 -2.23 17.49 9.86
C ALA A 808 -2.68 16.34 10.80
N LEU A 809 -3.47 15.39 10.28
CA LEU A 809 -3.91 14.21 11.03
C LEU A 809 -2.75 13.23 11.28
N GLU A 810 -1.80 13.13 10.36
CA GLU A 810 -0.61 12.28 10.48
C GLU A 810 0.21 12.62 11.74
N GLY A 811 0.35 13.90 12.09
CA GLY A 811 1.05 14.31 13.31
C GLY A 811 0.39 13.78 14.58
N ALA A 812 -0.95 13.77 14.63
CA ALA A 812 -1.69 13.18 15.73
C ALA A 812 -1.63 11.65 15.70
N GLY A 813 -1.72 11.05 14.50
CA GLY A 813 -1.58 9.62 14.28
C GLY A 813 -0.25 9.07 14.80
N LYS A 814 0.87 9.77 14.56
CA LYS A 814 2.20 9.37 15.05
C LYS A 814 2.26 9.20 16.57
N ILE A 815 1.71 10.17 17.31
CA ILE A 815 1.68 10.13 18.78
C ILE A 815 0.83 8.95 19.27
N ALA A 816 -0.31 8.71 18.61
CA ALA A 816 -1.19 7.59 18.94
C ALA A 816 -0.51 6.24 18.69
N VAL A 817 0.10 6.06 17.51
CA VAL A 817 0.78 4.81 17.12
C VAL A 817 1.98 4.54 18.04
N GLU A 818 2.80 5.56 18.35
CA GLU A 818 3.91 5.41 19.30
C GLU A 818 3.45 4.95 20.69
N CYS A 819 2.34 5.51 21.17
CA CYS A 819 1.74 5.13 22.45
C CYS A 819 1.18 3.70 22.43
N ILE A 820 0.48 3.30 21.36
CA ILE A 820 -0.19 2.00 21.24
C ILE A 820 0.83 0.86 21.03
N GLU A 821 1.80 1.02 20.13
CA GLU A 821 2.85 0.02 19.91
C GLU A 821 3.63 -0.28 21.20
N ASN A 822 3.82 0.75 22.02
CA ASN A 822 4.61 0.69 23.26
C ASN A 822 3.73 0.75 24.52
N VAL A 823 2.45 0.39 24.42
CA VAL A 823 1.46 0.58 25.49
C VAL A 823 1.87 -0.05 26.82
N ARG A 824 2.58 -1.19 26.80
CA ARG A 824 3.07 -1.82 28.04
C ARG A 824 4.09 -0.94 28.75
N THR A 825 5.01 -0.32 28.00
CA THR A 825 6.00 0.61 28.57
C THR A 825 5.32 1.87 29.09
N VAL A 826 4.39 2.45 28.31
CA VAL A 826 3.63 3.64 28.72
C VAL A 826 2.84 3.36 30.01
N ALA A 827 2.16 2.21 30.08
CA ALA A 827 1.36 1.80 31.23
C ALA A 827 2.17 1.39 32.45
N SER A 828 3.38 0.86 32.27
CA SER A 828 4.34 0.62 33.37
C SER A 828 4.85 1.94 33.96
N LEU A 829 5.05 2.96 33.12
CA LEU A 829 5.53 4.29 33.53
C LEU A 829 4.40 5.24 33.98
N LEU A 830 3.13 4.83 33.83
CA LEU A 830 1.94 5.63 34.16
C LEU A 830 1.86 6.93 33.37
N LYS A 831 2.25 6.88 32.08
CA LYS A 831 2.29 8.04 31.16
C LYS A 831 1.18 8.09 30.13
N GLU A 832 0.15 7.26 30.27
CA GLU A 832 -1.05 7.31 29.42
C GLU A 832 -1.66 8.73 29.35
N PRO A 833 -1.81 9.49 30.47
CA PRO A 833 -2.38 10.83 30.42
C PRO A 833 -1.52 11.84 29.64
N LYS A 834 -0.19 11.67 29.66
CA LYS A 834 0.72 12.58 28.98
C LYS A 834 0.64 12.42 27.45
N PHE A 835 0.60 11.18 26.98
CA PHE A 835 0.38 10.89 25.56
C PHE A 835 -1.00 11.36 25.08
N PHE A 836 -2.03 11.23 25.92
CA PHE A 836 -3.36 11.76 25.62
C PHE A 836 -3.37 13.29 25.48
N GLU A 837 -2.67 14.02 26.36
CA GLU A 837 -2.51 15.48 26.25
C GLU A 837 -1.81 15.88 24.94
N LEU A 838 -0.68 15.23 24.61
CA LEU A 838 0.07 15.47 23.38
C LEU A 838 -0.79 15.23 22.14
N TYR A 839 -1.59 14.16 22.15
CA TYR A 839 -2.53 13.85 21.09
C TYR A 839 -3.60 14.94 20.92
N LEU A 840 -4.19 15.42 22.03
CA LEU A 840 -5.18 16.50 22.00
C LEU A 840 -4.59 17.82 21.47
N THR A 841 -3.37 18.18 21.87
CA THR A 841 -2.70 19.40 21.36
C THR A 841 -2.48 19.31 19.85
N SER A 842 -2.09 18.14 19.34
CA SER A 842 -1.91 17.91 17.91
C SER A 842 -3.23 18.04 17.12
N LEU A 843 -4.33 17.50 17.66
CA LEU A 843 -5.65 17.58 17.03
C LEU A 843 -6.25 19.00 16.95
N GLN A 844 -5.89 19.91 17.87
CA GLN A 844 -6.41 21.28 17.86
C GLN A 844 -6.08 22.05 16.57
N VAL A 845 -4.91 21.77 15.96
CA VAL A 845 -4.50 22.39 14.70
C VAL A 845 -5.45 21.97 13.57
N THR A 846 -5.68 20.66 13.45
CA THR A 846 -6.59 20.06 12.45
C THR A 846 -8.02 20.57 12.61
N TYR A 847 -8.48 20.71 13.87
CA TYR A 847 -9.81 21.23 14.18
C TYR A 847 -9.99 22.68 13.68
N LYS A 848 -9.07 23.59 14.01
CA LYS A 848 -9.14 25.00 13.57
C LYS A 848 -9.10 25.15 12.04
N GLN A 849 -8.27 24.35 11.37
CA GLN A 849 -8.19 24.35 9.90
C GLN A 849 -9.48 23.85 9.26
N SER A 850 -10.07 22.78 9.81
CA SER A 850 -11.33 22.21 9.31
C SER A 850 -12.49 23.20 9.41
N LEU A 851 -12.59 23.97 10.50
CA LEU A 851 -13.62 25.01 10.67
C LEU A 851 -13.53 26.12 9.61
N ARG A 852 -12.34 26.71 9.41
CA ARG A 852 -12.16 27.77 8.40
C ARG A 852 -12.52 27.29 7.00
N ARG A 853 -12.22 26.02 6.70
CA ARG A 853 -12.51 25.40 5.41
C ARG A 853 -13.98 25.10 5.20
N ALA A 854 -14.70 24.68 6.24
CA ALA A 854 -16.14 24.42 6.13
C ALA A 854 -16.88 25.66 5.59
N HIS A 855 -16.50 26.86 6.04
CA HIS A 855 -17.06 28.11 5.50
C HIS A 855 -16.71 28.33 4.03
N LEU A 856 -15.47 28.06 3.62
CA LEU A 856 -15.04 28.23 2.23
C LEU A 856 -15.75 27.24 1.29
N VAL A 857 -15.81 25.96 1.66
CA VAL A 857 -16.52 24.92 0.89
C VAL A 857 -18.01 25.27 0.79
N GLY A 858 -18.65 25.66 1.90
CA GLY A 858 -20.05 26.09 1.91
C GLY A 858 -20.32 27.30 1.01
N ALA A 859 -19.48 28.34 1.06
CA ALA A 859 -19.62 29.52 0.21
C ALA A 859 -19.46 29.19 -1.28
N THR A 860 -18.50 28.34 -1.64
CA THR A 860 -18.31 27.91 -3.03
C THR A 860 -19.45 27.05 -3.55
N TYR A 861 -20.01 26.17 -2.71
CA TYR A 861 -21.20 25.39 -3.05
C TYR A 861 -22.42 26.31 -3.27
N ALA A 862 -22.65 27.28 -2.38
CA ALA A 862 -23.74 28.23 -2.54
C ALA A 862 -23.62 29.06 -3.83
N PHE A 863 -22.40 29.51 -4.17
CA PHE A 863 -22.15 30.23 -5.41
C PHE A 863 -22.39 29.36 -6.66
N SER A 864 -21.92 28.10 -6.66
CA SER A 864 -22.10 27.19 -7.81
C SER A 864 -23.56 26.85 -8.07
N GLN A 865 -24.40 26.79 -7.03
CA GLN A 865 -25.85 26.62 -7.18
C GLN A 865 -26.56 27.92 -7.60
N ALA A 866 -26.21 29.05 -6.99
CA ALA A 866 -26.89 30.33 -7.25
C ALA A 866 -26.73 30.81 -8.70
N ILE A 867 -25.55 30.63 -9.30
CA ILE A 867 -25.29 31.07 -10.68
C ILE A 867 -26.18 30.37 -11.71
N ILE A 868 -26.57 29.11 -11.46
CA ILE A 868 -27.48 28.36 -12.32
C ILE A 868 -28.88 29.00 -12.30
N TYR A 869 -29.38 29.35 -11.12
CA TYR A 869 -30.68 30.02 -10.99
C TYR A 869 -30.69 31.44 -11.56
N PHE A 870 -29.58 32.18 -11.46
CA PHE A 870 -29.46 33.48 -12.14
C PHE A 870 -29.47 33.34 -13.66
N ALA A 871 -28.79 32.32 -14.20
CA ALA A 871 -28.84 32.03 -15.63
C ALA A 871 -30.26 31.69 -16.10
N TYR A 872 -31.03 30.93 -15.30
CA TYR A 872 -32.43 30.63 -15.59
C TYR A 872 -33.29 31.90 -15.62
N ALA A 873 -33.17 32.75 -14.59
CA ALA A 873 -33.92 34.00 -14.53
C ALA A 873 -33.59 34.92 -15.72
N ALA A 874 -32.31 35.07 -16.07
CA ALA A 874 -31.89 35.89 -17.19
C ALA A 874 -32.40 35.33 -18.54
N ALA A 875 -32.30 34.02 -18.75
CA ALA A 875 -32.77 33.37 -19.97
C ALA A 875 -34.28 33.54 -20.17
N PHE A 876 -35.10 33.32 -19.14
CA PHE A 876 -36.55 33.47 -19.25
C PHE A 876 -37.00 34.94 -19.37
N VAL A 877 -36.33 35.89 -18.71
CA VAL A 877 -36.64 37.32 -18.85
C VAL A 877 -36.34 37.81 -20.26
N LEU A 878 -35.16 37.50 -20.81
CA LEU A 878 -34.84 37.86 -22.19
C LEU A 878 -35.72 37.11 -23.19
N GLY A 879 -35.97 35.81 -22.96
CA GLY A 879 -36.86 35.03 -23.80
C GLY A 879 -38.27 35.60 -23.86
N ALA A 880 -38.84 36.02 -22.72
CA ALA A 880 -40.14 36.68 -22.67
C ALA A 880 -40.16 38.00 -23.44
N TYR A 881 -39.09 38.81 -23.31
CA TYR A 881 -38.94 40.06 -24.06
C TYR A 881 -38.88 39.82 -25.58
N LEU A 882 -38.10 38.82 -26.03
CA LEU A 882 -37.99 38.49 -27.46
C LEU A 882 -39.29 37.93 -28.06
N ILE A 883 -40.10 37.23 -27.26
CA ILE A 883 -41.43 36.78 -27.68
C ILE A 883 -42.38 37.99 -27.85
N GLU A 884 -42.31 38.99 -26.95
CA GLU A 884 -43.16 40.19 -27.01
C GLU A 884 -42.87 41.05 -28.25
N GLU A 885 -41.59 41.21 -28.60
CA GLU A 885 -41.13 41.88 -29.83
C GLU A 885 -41.40 41.06 -31.11
N ARG A 886 -41.97 39.85 -30.99
CA ARG A 886 -42.24 38.88 -32.07
C ARG A 886 -41.00 38.43 -32.86
N GLU A 887 -39.83 38.44 -32.23
CA GLU A 887 -38.59 37.93 -32.84
C GLU A 887 -38.40 36.42 -32.64
N LEU A 888 -39.13 35.82 -31.71
CA LEU A 888 -38.93 34.43 -31.30
C LEU A 888 -40.26 33.74 -30.95
N GLU A 889 -40.42 32.48 -31.35
CA GLU A 889 -41.59 31.69 -30.97
C GLU A 889 -41.47 31.12 -29.54
N PHE A 890 -42.59 30.70 -28.98
CA PHE A 890 -42.63 30.22 -27.59
C PHE A 890 -41.84 28.91 -27.40
N GLY A 891 -41.97 27.94 -28.32
CA GLY A 891 -41.19 26.70 -28.29
C GLY A 891 -39.68 26.95 -28.38
N ASP A 892 -39.25 27.86 -29.26
CA ASP A 892 -37.84 28.17 -29.51
C ASP A 892 -37.08 28.62 -28.25
N VAL A 893 -37.74 29.35 -27.34
CA VAL A 893 -37.14 29.71 -26.04
C VAL A 893 -36.79 28.46 -25.22
N PHE A 894 -37.70 27.49 -25.15
CA PHE A 894 -37.50 26.24 -24.43
C PHE A 894 -36.50 25.32 -25.14
N LEU A 895 -36.46 25.34 -26.48
CA LEU A 895 -35.47 24.62 -27.28
C LEU A 895 -34.05 25.08 -26.93
N VAL A 896 -33.79 26.39 -27.05
CA VAL A 896 -32.48 27.01 -26.79
C VAL A 896 -32.08 26.80 -25.33
N PHE A 897 -33.03 26.99 -24.40
CA PHE A 897 -32.80 26.75 -22.98
C PHE A 897 -32.43 25.29 -22.69
N ALA A 898 -33.25 24.34 -23.11
CA ALA A 898 -33.05 22.91 -22.84
C ALA A 898 -31.78 22.37 -23.50
N ALA A 899 -31.49 22.78 -24.74
CA ALA A 899 -30.28 22.37 -25.46
C ALA A 899 -29.01 22.80 -24.72
N ILE A 900 -28.91 24.08 -24.34
CA ILE A 900 -27.70 24.60 -23.68
C ILE A 900 -27.57 24.09 -22.24
N VAL A 901 -28.67 24.02 -21.48
CA VAL A 901 -28.63 23.56 -20.09
C VAL A 901 -28.26 22.09 -20.01
N PHE A 902 -28.86 21.21 -20.82
CA PHE A 902 -28.48 19.79 -20.83
C PHE A 902 -27.06 19.57 -21.38
N GLY A 903 -26.65 20.34 -22.39
CA GLY A 903 -25.26 20.37 -22.86
C GLY A 903 -24.27 20.78 -21.77
N ALA A 904 -24.59 21.82 -20.99
CA ALA A 904 -23.77 22.30 -19.87
C ALA A 904 -23.70 21.30 -18.71
N MET A 905 -24.82 20.65 -18.37
CA MET A 905 -24.86 19.58 -17.37
C MET A 905 -24.00 18.37 -17.79
N GLY A 906 -24.03 17.99 -19.07
CA GLY A 906 -23.17 16.95 -19.63
C GLY A 906 -21.68 17.27 -19.48
N LEU A 907 -21.29 18.53 -19.76
CA LEU A 907 -19.91 18.99 -19.60
C LEU A 907 -19.47 19.05 -18.12
N GLY A 908 -20.38 19.46 -17.22
CA GLY A 908 -20.16 19.42 -15.77
C GLY A 908 -19.83 18.01 -15.28
N ASN A 909 -20.59 17.00 -15.72
CA ASN A 909 -20.34 15.59 -15.41
C ASN A 909 -18.97 15.11 -15.95
N ALA A 910 -18.53 15.61 -17.10
CA ALA A 910 -17.20 15.29 -17.65
C ALA A 910 -16.06 15.81 -16.76
N SER A 911 -16.24 16.97 -16.14
CA SER A 911 -15.23 17.60 -15.27
C SER A 911 -14.95 16.80 -13.99
N GLY A 912 -15.93 16.02 -13.51
CA GLY A 912 -15.79 15.12 -12.37
C GLY A 912 -14.75 14.01 -12.56
N PHE A 913 -14.33 13.72 -13.80
CA PHE A 913 -13.34 12.68 -14.11
C PHE A 913 -11.89 13.16 -14.11
N ALA A 914 -11.63 14.47 -14.02
CA ALA A 914 -10.28 15.03 -14.09
C ALA A 914 -9.29 14.43 -13.06
N PRO A 915 -9.67 14.18 -11.78
CA PRO A 915 -8.77 13.57 -10.81
C PRO A 915 -8.34 12.16 -11.21
N ASP A 916 -9.23 11.39 -11.83
CA ASP A 916 -8.91 10.02 -12.21
C ASP A 916 -8.00 9.95 -13.43
N VAL A 917 -8.10 10.92 -14.34
CA VAL A 917 -7.16 11.06 -15.47
C VAL A 917 -5.76 11.35 -14.94
N GLY A 918 -5.63 12.25 -13.94
CA GLY A 918 -4.34 12.52 -13.29
C GLY A 918 -3.72 11.28 -12.66
N LYS A 919 -4.49 10.54 -11.86
CA LYS A 919 -4.03 9.25 -11.27
C LYS A 919 -3.62 8.24 -12.32
N ALA A 920 -4.36 8.15 -13.41
CA ALA A 920 -4.08 7.24 -14.50
C ALA A 920 -2.80 7.62 -15.27
N GLN A 921 -2.54 8.92 -15.44
CA GLN A 921 -1.27 9.42 -16.01
C GLN A 921 -0.08 9.11 -15.09
N ASP A 922 -0.20 9.34 -13.79
CA ASP A 922 0.87 9.04 -12.83
C ASP A 922 1.20 7.54 -12.77
N SER A 923 0.17 6.71 -12.82
CA SER A 923 0.29 5.25 -12.92
C SER A 923 0.97 4.83 -14.24
N ALA A 924 0.57 5.46 -15.35
CA ALA A 924 1.20 5.25 -16.64
C ALA A 924 2.68 5.64 -16.68
N LYS A 925 3.07 6.75 -16.03
CA LYS A 925 4.48 7.16 -15.92
C LYS A 925 5.32 6.10 -15.23
N ARG A 926 4.84 5.58 -14.09
CA ARG A 926 5.53 4.52 -13.34
C ARG A 926 5.69 3.24 -14.17
N ILE A 927 4.63 2.81 -14.84
CA ILE A 927 4.64 1.60 -15.67
C ILE A 927 5.56 1.77 -16.88
N LEU A 928 5.45 2.88 -17.61
CA LEU A 928 6.26 3.11 -18.80
C LEU A 928 7.73 3.28 -18.47
N ALA A 929 8.06 3.98 -17.38
CA ALA A 929 9.43 4.08 -16.91
C ALA A 929 10.05 2.71 -16.61
N LEU A 930 9.26 1.77 -16.09
CA LEU A 930 9.70 0.40 -15.83
C LEU A 930 9.85 -0.41 -17.14
N ILE A 931 8.90 -0.29 -18.06
CA ILE A 931 8.95 -0.95 -19.37
C ILE A 931 10.13 -0.45 -20.20
N ASP A 932 10.47 0.84 -20.09
CA ASP A 932 11.58 1.47 -20.82
C ASP A 932 12.94 1.25 -20.17
N SER A 933 12.98 0.73 -18.95
CA SER A 933 14.25 0.51 -18.26
C SER A 933 15.00 -0.68 -18.88
N GLU A 934 16.15 -0.40 -19.50
CA GLU A 934 17.04 -1.44 -20.00
C GLU A 934 17.94 -1.96 -18.87
N PRO A 935 18.00 -3.28 -18.62
CA PRO A 935 18.88 -3.83 -17.61
C PRO A 935 20.35 -3.77 -18.03
N SER A 936 21.23 -3.56 -17.05
CA SER A 936 22.68 -3.69 -17.30
C SER A 936 23.12 -5.14 -17.53
N LEU A 937 22.33 -6.12 -17.05
CA LEU A 937 22.55 -7.55 -17.22
C LEU A 937 21.32 -8.19 -17.86
N ASP A 938 21.28 -8.24 -19.18
CA ASP A 938 20.19 -8.87 -19.91
C ASP A 938 20.36 -10.40 -19.98
N HIS A 939 19.44 -11.15 -19.37
CA HIS A 939 19.42 -12.61 -19.43
C HIS A 939 18.77 -13.17 -20.71
N THR A 940 18.00 -12.37 -21.44
CA THR A 940 17.39 -12.73 -22.72
C THR A 940 18.33 -12.55 -23.90
N SER A 941 19.36 -11.71 -23.74
CA SER A 941 20.41 -11.56 -24.73
C SER A 941 21.09 -12.89 -25.04
N THR A 942 21.22 -13.16 -26.33
CA THR A 942 22.06 -14.25 -26.86
C THR A 942 23.52 -13.85 -26.99
N ASP A 943 23.86 -12.62 -26.60
CA ASP A 943 25.23 -12.09 -26.68
C ASP A 943 26.14 -12.75 -25.66
N GLY A 944 27.44 -12.65 -25.92
CA GLY A 944 28.49 -13.28 -25.12
C GLY A 944 28.92 -14.65 -25.65
N SER A 945 30.15 -15.01 -25.34
CA SER A 945 30.71 -16.29 -25.77
C SER A 945 30.17 -17.44 -24.92
N GLN A 946 29.94 -18.59 -25.56
CA GLN A 946 29.72 -19.85 -24.89
C GLN A 946 31.03 -20.66 -24.98
N LEU A 947 31.43 -21.31 -23.89
CA LEU A 947 32.58 -22.20 -23.93
C LEU A 947 32.14 -23.51 -24.61
N SER A 948 32.61 -23.74 -25.83
CA SER A 948 32.39 -24.98 -26.56
C SER A 948 33.42 -26.04 -26.15
N GLY A 949 32.96 -27.28 -25.93
CA GLY A 949 33.80 -28.43 -25.57
C GLY A 949 33.77 -28.83 -24.09
N ASN A 950 34.62 -29.79 -23.73
CA ASN A 950 34.71 -30.34 -22.38
C ASN A 950 35.63 -29.47 -21.50
N TYR A 951 35.09 -28.34 -21.02
CA TYR A 951 35.78 -27.48 -20.05
C TYR A 951 35.54 -27.98 -18.61
N HIS A 952 36.49 -27.68 -17.72
CA HIS A 952 36.64 -28.30 -16.41
C HIS A 952 36.09 -27.44 -15.25
N ALA A 953 35.60 -26.23 -15.55
CA ALA A 953 34.97 -25.27 -14.63
C ALA A 953 35.90 -24.74 -13.53
N SER A 954 37.09 -24.25 -13.91
CA SER A 954 37.97 -23.49 -13.01
C SER A 954 37.46 -22.06 -12.78
N ILE A 955 37.36 -21.60 -11.52
CA ILE A 955 36.90 -20.24 -11.17
C ILE A 955 38.02 -19.49 -10.45
N GLN A 956 38.25 -18.24 -10.83
CA GLN A 956 39.26 -17.39 -10.20
C GLN A 956 38.74 -15.97 -9.99
N PHE A 957 38.92 -15.46 -8.77
CA PHE A 957 38.76 -14.06 -8.39
C PHE A 957 40.12 -13.36 -8.50
N LYS A 958 40.18 -12.25 -9.24
CA LYS A 958 41.40 -11.44 -9.43
C LYS A 958 41.18 -10.04 -8.88
N SER A 959 41.67 -9.77 -7.68
CA SER A 959 41.62 -8.47 -7.00
C SER A 959 40.24 -7.81 -7.04
N VAL A 960 39.20 -8.57 -6.71
CA VAL A 960 37.81 -8.12 -6.87
C VAL A 960 37.43 -7.10 -5.79
N HIS A 961 36.94 -5.95 -6.22
CA HIS A 961 36.34 -4.91 -5.38
C HIS A 961 34.85 -4.79 -5.67
N PHE A 962 34.05 -4.69 -4.62
CA PHE A 962 32.60 -4.64 -4.75
C PHE A 962 31.93 -3.93 -3.56
N HIS A 963 30.89 -3.16 -3.88
CA HIS A 963 29.90 -2.64 -2.94
C HIS A 963 28.50 -2.86 -3.55
N TYR A 964 27.48 -3.06 -2.71
CA TYR A 964 26.12 -3.17 -3.22
C TYR A 964 25.64 -1.82 -3.78
N PRO A 965 24.91 -1.79 -4.91
CA PRO A 965 24.41 -0.53 -5.49
C PRO A 965 23.49 0.26 -4.55
N THR A 966 22.75 -0.43 -3.68
CA THR A 966 21.89 0.18 -2.66
C THR A 966 22.67 0.82 -1.50
N ARG A 967 23.95 0.50 -1.35
CA ARG A 967 24.85 1.03 -0.30
C ARG A 967 26.25 1.31 -0.88
N PRO A 968 26.39 2.29 -1.78
CA PRO A 968 27.64 2.53 -2.50
C PRO A 968 28.80 2.98 -1.58
N THR A 969 28.48 3.55 -0.41
CA THR A 969 29.48 4.05 0.53
C THR A 969 30.14 2.95 1.39
N VAL A 970 29.59 1.73 1.39
CA VAL A 970 30.09 0.63 2.23
C VAL A 970 30.74 -0.43 1.34
N PRO A 971 32.09 -0.49 1.28
CA PRO A 971 32.78 -1.54 0.52
C PRO A 971 32.67 -2.89 1.22
N VAL A 972 32.28 -3.92 0.46
CA VAL A 972 32.12 -5.30 0.96
C VAL A 972 33.33 -6.14 0.60
N LEU A 973 33.77 -6.10 -0.67
CA LEU A 973 34.99 -6.76 -1.14
C LEU A 973 36.04 -5.70 -1.46
N GLN A 974 37.28 -5.92 -1.02
CA GLN A 974 38.37 -4.94 -1.07
C GLN A 974 39.63 -5.55 -1.70
N GLY A 975 39.50 -6.19 -2.87
CA GLY A 975 40.61 -6.87 -3.53
C GLY A 975 40.67 -8.36 -3.22
N LEU A 976 39.52 -9.03 -3.20
CA LEU A 976 39.42 -10.48 -2.98
C LEU A 976 40.11 -11.23 -4.14
N SER A 977 41.07 -12.10 -3.79
CA SER A 977 41.76 -12.98 -4.75
C SER A 977 41.79 -14.41 -4.20
N CYS A 978 41.22 -15.35 -4.95
CA CYS A 978 41.25 -16.78 -4.66
C CYS A 978 40.91 -17.57 -5.94
N SER A 979 41.26 -18.85 -5.99
CA SER A 979 40.90 -19.72 -7.11
C SER A 979 40.46 -21.09 -6.65
N VAL A 980 39.56 -21.71 -7.41
CA VAL A 980 39.16 -23.10 -7.27
C VAL A 980 39.40 -23.82 -8.59
N VAL A 981 40.11 -24.95 -8.51
CA VAL A 981 40.40 -25.79 -9.66
C VAL A 981 39.30 -26.84 -9.84
N PRO A 982 39.21 -27.46 -11.03
CA PRO A 982 38.19 -28.45 -11.35
C PRO A 982 38.08 -29.59 -10.32
N GLY A 983 36.87 -29.89 -9.88
CA GLY A 983 36.58 -31.00 -8.97
C GLY A 983 37.03 -30.80 -7.52
N GLN A 984 37.64 -29.66 -7.19
CA GLN A 984 37.96 -29.29 -5.81
C GLN A 984 36.82 -28.50 -5.15
N THR A 985 36.83 -28.51 -3.83
CA THR A 985 36.01 -27.64 -3.00
C THR A 985 36.80 -26.49 -2.39
N LEU A 986 36.37 -25.28 -2.69
CA LEU A 986 36.78 -24.07 -2.01
C LEU A 986 35.80 -23.72 -0.88
N ALA A 987 36.29 -23.59 0.34
CA ALA A 987 35.52 -23.11 1.49
C ALA A 987 35.83 -21.64 1.81
N LEU A 988 34.79 -20.80 1.92
CA LEU A 988 34.90 -19.40 2.33
C LEU A 988 34.44 -19.24 3.79
N VAL A 989 35.31 -18.72 4.65
CA VAL A 989 35.08 -18.61 6.11
C VAL A 989 35.45 -17.22 6.60
N GLY A 990 34.76 -16.67 7.59
CA GLY A 990 35.08 -15.36 8.15
C GLY A 990 33.94 -14.76 8.97
N SER A 991 34.16 -13.59 9.54
CA SER A 991 33.16 -12.87 10.35
C SER A 991 31.89 -12.54 9.55
N SER A 992 30.77 -12.30 10.24
CA SER A 992 29.54 -11.86 9.57
C SER A 992 29.79 -10.53 8.84
N GLY A 993 29.38 -10.43 7.57
CA GLY A 993 29.56 -9.20 6.78
C GLY A 993 30.88 -9.08 6.01
N CYS A 994 31.80 -10.05 6.10
CA CYS A 994 33.08 -9.98 5.39
C CYS A 994 33.03 -10.26 3.86
N GLY A 995 31.84 -10.49 3.29
CA GLY A 995 31.65 -10.64 1.83
C GLY A 995 31.52 -12.07 1.28
N LYS A 996 31.40 -13.11 2.12
CA LYS A 996 31.29 -14.52 1.68
C LYS A 996 30.14 -14.78 0.69
N SER A 997 28.90 -14.46 1.08
CA SER A 997 27.71 -14.65 0.22
C SER A 997 27.75 -13.76 -1.01
N THR A 998 28.42 -12.62 -0.93
CA THR A 998 28.66 -11.75 -2.08
C THR A 998 29.52 -12.45 -3.14
N SER A 999 30.50 -13.27 -2.76
CA SER A 999 31.30 -14.07 -3.70
C SER A 999 30.45 -15.05 -4.52
N VAL A 1000 29.47 -15.72 -3.90
CA VAL A 1000 28.53 -16.61 -4.60
C VAL A 1000 27.65 -15.82 -5.58
N GLN A 1001 27.13 -14.66 -5.15
CA GLN A 1001 26.30 -13.79 -6.00
C GLN A 1001 27.06 -13.23 -7.22
N LEU A 1002 28.37 -13.01 -7.10
CA LEU A 1002 29.22 -12.60 -8.22
C LEU A 1002 29.48 -13.77 -9.19
N ILE A 1003 29.59 -15.01 -8.72
CA ILE A 1003 29.70 -16.20 -9.59
C ILE A 1003 28.40 -16.45 -10.37
N GLU A 1004 27.25 -16.27 -9.73
CA GLU A 1004 25.93 -16.30 -10.40
C GLU A 1004 25.69 -15.09 -11.31
N ARG A 1005 26.62 -14.13 -11.27
CA ARG A 1005 26.57 -12.85 -11.97
C ARG A 1005 25.23 -12.15 -11.75
N PHE A 1006 24.83 -12.06 -10.48
CA PHE A 1006 23.74 -11.19 -10.03
C PHE A 1006 24.17 -9.73 -10.00
N TYR A 1007 25.47 -9.51 -9.80
CA TYR A 1007 26.13 -8.23 -9.93
C TYR A 1007 27.44 -8.44 -10.69
N ASP A 1008 27.89 -7.39 -11.38
CA ASP A 1008 29.25 -7.32 -11.89
C ASP A 1008 30.16 -6.67 -10.83
N PRO A 1009 31.44 -7.07 -10.72
CA PRO A 1009 32.41 -6.39 -9.87
C PRO A 1009 32.66 -4.95 -10.36
N ILE A 1010 33.02 -4.06 -9.44
CA ILE A 1010 33.32 -2.65 -9.76
C ILE A 1010 34.74 -2.53 -10.32
N ASP A 1011 35.67 -3.23 -9.67
CA ASP A 1011 37.06 -3.36 -10.09
C ASP A 1011 37.54 -4.81 -9.84
N GLY A 1012 38.57 -5.23 -10.57
CA GLY A 1012 38.97 -6.63 -10.67
C GLY A 1012 38.06 -7.48 -11.57
N THR A 1013 38.36 -8.76 -11.69
CA THR A 1013 37.62 -9.68 -12.60
C THR A 1013 37.34 -11.03 -11.94
N VAL A 1014 36.19 -11.62 -12.29
CA VAL A 1014 35.87 -13.03 -11.99
C VAL A 1014 35.94 -13.79 -13.29
N THR A 1015 36.79 -14.81 -13.35
CA THR A 1015 37.03 -15.57 -14.59
C THR A 1015 36.59 -17.02 -14.44
N LEU A 1016 36.01 -17.58 -15.51
CA LEU A 1016 35.75 -19.01 -15.70
C LEU A 1016 36.68 -19.53 -16.80
N GLU A 1017 37.54 -20.50 -16.51
CA GLU A 1017 38.56 -21.01 -17.45
C GLU A 1017 39.47 -19.90 -18.01
N GLY A 1018 39.83 -18.94 -17.14
CA GLY A 1018 40.65 -17.78 -17.50
C GLY A 1018 39.95 -16.72 -18.35
N ARG A 1019 38.70 -16.94 -18.80
CA ARG A 1019 37.88 -15.94 -19.50
C ARG A 1019 37.05 -15.14 -18.50
N ASP A 1020 36.97 -13.84 -18.68
CA ASP A 1020 36.10 -12.97 -17.88
C ASP A 1020 34.63 -13.39 -18.04
N MET A 1021 33.95 -13.62 -16.90
CA MET A 1021 32.53 -13.96 -16.86
C MET A 1021 31.65 -12.88 -17.47
N LYS A 1022 32.12 -11.62 -17.52
CA LYS A 1022 31.41 -10.51 -18.17
C LYS A 1022 31.18 -10.76 -19.66
N GLY A 1023 32.13 -11.42 -20.33
CA GLY A 1023 32.09 -11.75 -21.75
C GLY A 1023 31.37 -13.08 -22.08
N LEU A 1024 30.84 -13.79 -21.07
CA LEU A 1024 30.09 -15.03 -21.27
C LEU A 1024 28.58 -14.75 -21.40
N ASN A 1025 27.88 -15.61 -22.13
CA ASN A 1025 26.43 -15.56 -22.19
C ASN A 1025 25.83 -15.89 -20.81
N LEU A 1026 24.98 -15.01 -20.29
CA LEU A 1026 24.46 -15.08 -18.92
C LEU A 1026 23.54 -16.30 -18.69
N LYS A 1027 22.65 -16.56 -19.65
CA LYS A 1027 21.73 -17.72 -19.63
C LYS A 1027 22.51 -19.03 -19.62
N TRP A 1028 23.53 -19.14 -20.47
CA TRP A 1028 24.42 -20.29 -20.50
C TRP A 1028 25.24 -20.43 -19.21
N LEU A 1029 25.81 -19.35 -18.67
CA LEU A 1029 26.62 -19.39 -17.43
C LEU A 1029 25.81 -19.99 -16.27
N ARG A 1030 24.60 -19.46 -16.04
CA ARG A 1030 23.70 -19.96 -14.99
C ARG A 1030 23.24 -21.39 -15.25
N GLN A 1031 23.23 -21.86 -16.51
CA GLN A 1031 22.96 -23.26 -16.83
C GLN A 1031 23.96 -24.25 -16.25
N GLN A 1032 25.18 -23.82 -15.99
CA GLN A 1032 26.27 -24.67 -15.53
C GLN A 1032 26.38 -24.70 -14.00
N ILE A 1033 25.56 -23.89 -13.32
CA ILE A 1033 25.59 -23.65 -11.88
C ILE A 1033 24.36 -24.30 -11.24
N GLY A 1034 24.58 -25.05 -10.16
CA GLY A 1034 23.55 -25.45 -9.21
C GLY A 1034 23.77 -24.71 -7.90
N ILE A 1035 22.72 -24.08 -7.36
CA ILE A 1035 22.77 -23.36 -6.09
C ILE A 1035 21.88 -24.03 -5.04
N VAL A 1036 22.40 -24.09 -3.82
CA VAL A 1036 21.65 -24.45 -2.61
C VAL A 1036 21.84 -23.34 -1.59
N SER A 1037 20.78 -22.55 -1.39
CA SER A 1037 20.76 -21.40 -0.47
C SER A 1037 20.46 -21.81 0.97
N GLN A 1038 20.74 -20.90 1.91
CA GLN A 1038 20.51 -21.07 3.34
C GLN A 1038 19.05 -21.41 3.67
N GLU A 1039 18.11 -20.64 3.11
CA GLU A 1039 16.66 -20.87 3.23
C GLU A 1039 16.09 -21.21 1.84
N PRO A 1040 15.87 -22.50 1.54
CA PRO A 1040 15.38 -22.94 0.24
C PRO A 1040 13.91 -22.58 0.06
N VAL A 1041 13.62 -21.81 -0.99
CA VAL A 1041 12.25 -21.51 -1.40
C VAL A 1041 11.70 -22.66 -2.24
N LEU A 1042 10.52 -23.15 -1.87
CA LEU A 1042 9.71 -24.09 -2.65
C LEU A 1042 8.46 -23.37 -3.13
N PHE A 1043 8.15 -23.54 -4.41
CA PHE A 1043 6.98 -22.96 -5.05
C PHE A 1043 5.71 -23.75 -4.69
N ASP A 1044 4.54 -23.10 -4.72
CA ASP A 1044 3.19 -23.65 -4.51
C ASP A 1044 2.80 -24.60 -5.66
N ARG A 1045 3.50 -25.74 -5.73
CA ARG A 1045 3.45 -26.79 -6.77
C ARG A 1045 3.79 -28.15 -6.18
N SER A 1046 3.64 -29.21 -6.98
CA SER A 1046 4.06 -30.55 -6.58
C SER A 1046 5.56 -30.63 -6.28
N ILE A 1047 5.97 -31.63 -5.51
CA ILE A 1047 7.40 -31.90 -5.26
C ILE A 1047 8.11 -32.23 -6.58
N ALA A 1048 7.46 -32.96 -7.49
CA ALA A 1048 7.98 -33.25 -8.84
C ALA A 1048 8.32 -31.96 -9.60
N GLU A 1049 7.37 -31.02 -9.67
CA GLU A 1049 7.56 -29.74 -10.38
C GLU A 1049 8.63 -28.88 -9.73
N ASN A 1050 8.72 -28.87 -8.39
CA ASN A 1050 9.77 -28.16 -7.67
C ASN A 1050 11.17 -28.70 -7.99
N ILE A 1051 11.33 -30.03 -8.11
CA ILE A 1051 12.60 -30.63 -8.52
C ILE A 1051 12.88 -30.33 -9.99
N ALA A 1052 11.89 -30.54 -10.87
CA ALA A 1052 12.00 -30.29 -12.31
C ALA A 1052 12.36 -28.84 -12.65
N TYR A 1053 11.97 -27.88 -11.80
CA TYR A 1053 12.32 -26.46 -11.93
C TYR A 1053 13.84 -26.20 -11.99
N GLY A 1054 14.67 -27.17 -11.61
CA GLY A 1054 16.12 -27.10 -11.75
C GLY A 1054 16.61 -26.96 -13.19
N ASP A 1055 15.83 -27.45 -14.17
CA ASP A 1055 16.13 -27.33 -15.60
C ASP A 1055 14.89 -26.92 -16.41
N ASN A 1056 14.77 -25.62 -16.67
CA ASN A 1056 13.66 -25.05 -17.44
C ASN A 1056 13.88 -25.06 -18.96
N THR A 1057 15.00 -25.64 -19.45
CA THR A 1057 15.30 -25.65 -20.89
C THR A 1057 14.65 -26.80 -21.65
N ARG A 1058 14.22 -27.82 -20.91
CA ARG A 1058 13.64 -29.06 -21.42
C ARG A 1058 12.59 -29.58 -20.43
N VAL A 1059 11.79 -30.54 -20.87
CA VAL A 1059 10.92 -31.29 -19.96
C VAL A 1059 11.75 -32.37 -19.26
N VAL A 1060 11.81 -32.32 -17.93
CA VAL A 1060 12.53 -33.29 -17.10
C VAL A 1060 11.66 -34.54 -16.91
N THR A 1061 12.22 -35.71 -17.15
CA THR A 1061 11.49 -36.98 -17.00
C THR A 1061 11.40 -37.39 -15.53
N MET A 1062 10.38 -38.19 -15.19
CA MET A 1062 10.18 -38.65 -13.82
C MET A 1062 11.34 -39.50 -13.30
N ASP A 1063 12.00 -40.27 -14.17
CA ASP A 1063 13.16 -41.09 -13.81
C ASP A 1063 14.35 -40.22 -13.35
N GLU A 1064 14.57 -39.08 -14.02
CA GLU A 1064 15.60 -38.11 -13.62
C GLU A 1064 15.26 -37.43 -12.30
N ILE A 1065 13.98 -37.09 -12.08
CA ILE A 1065 13.50 -36.53 -10.81
C ILE A 1065 13.75 -37.52 -9.67
N ILE A 1066 13.44 -38.80 -9.87
CA ILE A 1066 13.66 -39.85 -8.87
C ILE A 1066 15.16 -40.07 -8.64
N ALA A 1067 15.98 -40.06 -9.69
CA ALA A 1067 17.44 -40.18 -9.56
C ALA A 1067 18.03 -39.02 -8.74
N ALA A 1068 17.60 -37.77 -9.01
CA ALA A 1068 18.01 -36.60 -8.25
C ALA A 1068 17.54 -36.66 -6.79
N ALA A 1069 16.30 -37.09 -6.54
CA ALA A 1069 15.75 -37.25 -5.19
C ALA A 1069 16.44 -38.37 -4.38
N LYS A 1070 16.88 -39.44 -5.04
CA LYS A 1070 17.74 -40.47 -4.42
C LYS A 1070 19.13 -39.91 -4.10
N GLY A 1071 19.73 -39.14 -5.01
CA GLY A 1071 21.00 -38.45 -4.79
C GLY A 1071 20.96 -37.46 -3.62
N ALA A 1072 19.81 -36.83 -3.40
CA ALA A 1072 19.57 -35.91 -2.27
C ALA A 1072 19.06 -36.60 -0.99
N ASN A 1073 19.02 -37.94 -0.94
CA ASN A 1073 18.50 -38.72 0.19
C ASN A 1073 17.06 -38.34 0.63
N ILE A 1074 16.15 -37.99 -0.29
CA ILE A 1074 14.75 -37.63 0.03
C ILE A 1074 13.69 -38.53 -0.61
N HIS A 1075 14.09 -39.40 -1.55
CA HIS A 1075 13.16 -40.30 -2.23
C HIS A 1075 12.28 -41.14 -1.29
N ASN A 1076 12.86 -41.78 -0.26
CA ASN A 1076 12.09 -42.65 0.64
C ASN A 1076 10.98 -41.88 1.37
N PHE A 1077 11.31 -40.69 1.88
CA PHE A 1077 10.35 -39.81 2.51
C PHE A 1077 9.24 -39.38 1.55
N ILE A 1078 9.58 -39.00 0.30
CA ILE A 1078 8.57 -38.62 -0.70
C ILE A 1078 7.67 -39.80 -1.02
N SER A 1079 8.21 -41.01 -1.18
CA SER A 1079 7.44 -42.23 -1.47
C SER A 1079 6.51 -42.65 -0.33
N GLU A 1080 6.79 -42.24 0.91
CA GLU A 1080 5.92 -42.47 2.07
C GLU A 1080 4.76 -41.46 2.16
N LEU A 1081 4.81 -40.35 1.42
CA LEU A 1081 3.72 -39.38 1.39
C LEU A 1081 2.50 -39.96 0.65
N PRO A 1082 1.26 -39.63 1.07
CA PRO A 1082 0.03 -40.18 0.47
C PRO A 1082 -0.04 -40.00 -1.05
N ASN A 1083 0.44 -38.87 -1.57
CA ASN A 1083 0.44 -38.55 -3.00
C ASN A 1083 1.84 -38.65 -3.63
N GLY A 1084 2.82 -39.21 -2.93
CA GLY A 1084 4.18 -39.33 -3.45
C GLY A 1084 4.76 -37.99 -3.89
N TYR A 1085 5.28 -37.96 -5.11
CA TYR A 1085 5.85 -36.76 -5.75
C TYR A 1085 4.80 -35.73 -6.21
N ASP A 1086 3.53 -36.12 -6.34
CA ASP A 1086 2.42 -35.21 -6.66
C ASP A 1086 1.91 -34.44 -5.43
N THR A 1087 2.52 -34.67 -4.25
CA THR A 1087 2.22 -33.91 -3.04
C THR A 1087 2.51 -32.44 -3.26
N ASN A 1088 1.49 -31.59 -3.08
CA ASN A 1088 1.63 -30.14 -3.21
C ASN A 1088 2.36 -29.57 -1.99
N VAL A 1089 3.39 -28.75 -2.23
CA VAL A 1089 4.19 -28.07 -1.19
C VAL A 1089 4.12 -26.57 -1.39
N GLY A 1090 4.56 -25.80 -0.39
CA GLY A 1090 4.57 -24.33 -0.43
C GLY A 1090 3.78 -23.71 0.73
N SER A 1091 3.24 -22.52 0.53
CA SER A 1091 2.43 -21.78 1.51
C SER A 1091 1.06 -22.44 1.75
N LYS A 1092 0.48 -23.06 0.71
CA LYS A 1092 -0.84 -23.72 0.75
C LYS A 1092 -0.77 -25.24 0.81
N GLY A 1093 0.44 -25.81 0.74
CA GLY A 1093 0.68 -27.25 0.68
C GLY A 1093 1.10 -27.88 2.02
N THR A 1094 1.56 -29.13 1.95
CA THR A 1094 2.09 -29.85 3.13
C THR A 1094 3.36 -29.17 3.62
N GLN A 1095 3.44 -28.86 4.91
CA GLN A 1095 4.63 -28.24 5.49
C GLN A 1095 5.75 -29.27 5.67
N LEU A 1096 6.89 -29.01 5.01
CA LEU A 1096 8.12 -29.77 5.17
C LEU A 1096 9.01 -29.15 6.25
N SER A 1097 9.73 -29.99 7.00
CA SER A 1097 10.80 -29.52 7.91
C SER A 1097 11.93 -28.83 7.13
N GLY A 1098 12.72 -27.99 7.80
CA GLY A 1098 13.86 -27.31 7.18
C GLY A 1098 14.80 -28.29 6.46
N GLY A 1099 15.12 -29.43 7.08
CA GLY A 1099 15.99 -30.46 6.48
C GLY A 1099 15.39 -31.16 5.27
N GLN A 1100 14.07 -31.36 5.25
CA GLN A 1100 13.37 -31.88 4.07
C GLN A 1100 13.37 -30.85 2.93
N LYS A 1101 13.08 -29.58 3.21
CA LYS A 1101 13.13 -28.50 2.19
C LYS A 1101 14.53 -28.38 1.58
N GLN A 1102 15.58 -28.49 2.40
CA GLN A 1102 16.96 -28.47 1.93
C GLN A 1102 17.25 -29.58 0.94
N ARG A 1103 16.81 -30.82 1.23
CA ARG A 1103 17.01 -31.95 0.33
C ARG A 1103 16.23 -31.83 -0.98
N VAL A 1104 15.02 -31.25 -0.96
CA VAL A 1104 14.31 -30.93 -2.23
C VAL A 1104 15.11 -29.92 -3.05
N ALA A 1105 15.67 -28.88 -2.43
CA ALA A 1105 16.52 -27.91 -3.12
C ALA A 1105 17.82 -28.52 -3.65
N ILE A 1106 18.43 -29.48 -2.93
CA ILE A 1106 19.57 -30.26 -3.43
C ILE A 1106 19.16 -31.09 -4.64
N ALA A 1107 18.03 -31.79 -4.60
CA ALA A 1107 17.52 -32.54 -5.75
C ALA A 1107 17.27 -31.62 -6.96
N ARG A 1108 16.67 -30.44 -6.73
CA ARG A 1108 16.48 -29.39 -7.75
C ARG A 1108 17.82 -28.93 -8.36
N ALA A 1109 18.86 -28.74 -7.56
CA ALA A 1109 20.18 -28.38 -8.08
C ALA A 1109 20.81 -29.54 -8.89
N LEU A 1110 20.61 -30.79 -8.46
CA LEU A 1110 21.21 -31.98 -9.07
C LEU A 1110 20.56 -32.40 -10.40
N VAL A 1111 19.25 -32.16 -10.59
CA VAL A 1111 18.54 -32.59 -11.80
C VAL A 1111 19.10 -31.97 -13.08
N ARG A 1112 19.69 -30.78 -12.96
CA ARG A 1112 20.36 -30.08 -14.06
C ARG A 1112 21.76 -30.63 -14.39
N ASN A 1113 22.31 -31.48 -13.53
CA ASN A 1113 23.68 -31.97 -13.57
C ASN A 1113 24.74 -30.87 -13.76
N PRO A 1114 24.85 -29.92 -12.81
CA PRO A 1114 25.72 -28.76 -12.95
C PRO A 1114 27.21 -29.12 -12.85
N LYS A 1115 28.07 -28.35 -13.51
CA LYS A 1115 29.53 -28.45 -13.36
C LYS A 1115 30.05 -27.69 -12.13
N ILE A 1116 29.34 -26.64 -11.73
CA ILE A 1116 29.65 -25.79 -10.58
C ILE A 1116 28.52 -25.94 -9.56
N LEU A 1117 28.87 -26.26 -8.31
CA LEU A 1117 27.93 -26.37 -7.20
C LEU A 1117 28.23 -25.30 -6.15
N LEU A 1118 27.27 -24.42 -5.89
CA LEU A 1118 27.36 -23.33 -4.91
C LEU A 1118 26.51 -23.68 -3.69
N LEU A 1119 27.15 -23.78 -2.52
CA LEU A 1119 26.51 -24.09 -1.25
C LEU A 1119 26.64 -22.90 -0.31
N ASP A 1120 25.56 -22.14 -0.11
CA ASP A 1120 25.54 -20.96 0.76
C ASP A 1120 24.84 -21.31 2.08
N GLU A 1121 25.63 -21.61 3.11
CA GLU A 1121 25.16 -21.93 4.47
C GLU A 1121 24.06 -23.02 4.55
N ALA A 1122 24.12 -24.03 3.68
CA ALA A 1122 23.07 -25.04 3.50
C ALA A 1122 22.70 -25.87 4.76
N THR A 1123 23.42 -25.75 5.88
CA THR A 1123 23.17 -26.48 7.14
C THR A 1123 22.95 -25.60 8.36
N SER A 1124 22.96 -24.26 8.24
CA SER A 1124 23.00 -23.38 9.41
C SER A 1124 21.69 -23.37 10.22
N ALA A 1125 20.54 -23.61 9.58
CA ALA A 1125 19.20 -23.59 10.18
C ALA A 1125 18.63 -24.96 10.59
N LEU A 1126 19.46 -26.01 10.62
CA LEU A 1126 19.02 -27.38 10.86
C LEU A 1126 19.27 -27.86 12.30
N ASP A 1127 18.41 -28.75 12.79
CA ASP A 1127 18.66 -29.57 13.97
C ASP A 1127 19.75 -30.61 13.69
N THR A 1128 20.37 -31.14 14.75
CA THR A 1128 21.57 -31.98 14.63
C THR A 1128 21.34 -33.29 13.86
N GLU A 1129 20.14 -33.87 13.92
CA GLU A 1129 19.81 -35.10 13.20
C GLU A 1129 19.62 -34.82 11.70
N SER A 1130 18.81 -33.81 11.36
CA SER A 1130 18.63 -33.37 9.97
C SER A 1130 19.93 -32.88 9.32
N GLU A 1131 20.79 -32.21 10.09
CA GLU A 1131 22.09 -31.69 9.63
C GLU A 1131 22.97 -32.81 9.07
N LYS A 1132 23.06 -33.94 9.78
CA LYS A 1132 23.89 -35.07 9.35
C LYS A 1132 23.42 -35.65 8.01
N ILE A 1133 22.11 -35.85 7.87
CA ILE A 1133 21.51 -36.43 6.65
C ILE A 1133 21.68 -35.49 5.45
N VAL A 1134 21.51 -34.19 5.66
CA VAL A 1134 21.73 -33.16 4.62
C VAL A 1134 23.20 -33.08 4.24
N GLN A 1135 24.11 -33.13 5.21
CA GLN A 1135 25.55 -33.10 4.93
C GLN A 1135 25.99 -34.31 4.08
N GLU A 1136 25.49 -35.52 4.39
CA GLU A 1136 25.77 -36.72 3.58
C GLU A 1136 25.28 -36.57 2.13
N ALA A 1137 24.13 -35.91 1.92
CA ALA A 1137 23.63 -35.61 0.58
C ALA A 1137 24.51 -34.58 -0.15
N LEU A 1138 24.98 -33.54 0.55
CA LEU A 1138 25.88 -32.52 0.00
C LEU A 1138 27.24 -33.12 -0.36
N ASP A 1139 27.81 -33.99 0.47
CA ASP A 1139 29.10 -34.62 0.20
C ASP A 1139 29.04 -35.51 -1.04
N LYS A 1140 27.92 -36.25 -1.26
CA LYS A 1140 27.67 -36.98 -2.51
C LYS A 1140 27.50 -36.03 -3.70
N ALA A 1141 26.76 -34.94 -3.54
CA ALA A 1141 26.51 -33.95 -4.59
C ALA A 1141 27.80 -33.27 -5.09
N ARG A 1142 28.78 -33.08 -4.20
CA ARG A 1142 30.07 -32.43 -4.49
C ARG A 1142 31.01 -33.28 -5.35
N GLN A 1143 30.87 -34.61 -5.34
CA GLN A 1143 31.78 -35.49 -6.07
C GLN A 1143 31.76 -35.21 -7.58
N GLY A 1144 32.94 -34.97 -8.16
CA GLY A 1144 33.12 -34.71 -9.59
C GLY A 1144 32.68 -33.31 -10.07
N ARG A 1145 32.40 -32.37 -9.16
CA ARG A 1145 31.98 -30.99 -9.48
C ARG A 1145 32.90 -29.97 -8.80
N THR A 1146 33.13 -28.84 -9.45
CA THR A 1146 33.77 -27.69 -8.78
C THR A 1146 32.80 -27.15 -7.75
N CYS A 1147 33.20 -27.09 -6.48
CA CYS A 1147 32.32 -26.66 -5.40
C CYS A 1147 32.84 -25.43 -4.67
N VAL A 1148 31.95 -24.46 -4.42
CA VAL A 1148 32.21 -23.32 -3.52
C VAL A 1148 31.24 -23.41 -2.36
N VAL A 1149 31.77 -23.49 -1.14
CA VAL A 1149 31.00 -23.65 0.09
C VAL A 1149 31.23 -22.47 1.01
N ILE A 1150 30.15 -21.83 1.42
CA ILE A 1150 30.15 -20.86 2.52
C ILE A 1150 29.64 -21.58 3.74
N ALA A 1151 30.44 -21.58 4.81
CA ALA A 1151 30.05 -22.25 6.04
C ALA A 1151 30.16 -21.33 7.25
N HIS A 1152 29.11 -21.35 8.05
CA HIS A 1152 29.12 -20.84 9.41
C HIS A 1152 29.51 -21.93 10.43
N ARG A 1153 29.35 -23.21 10.06
CA ARG A 1153 29.74 -24.37 10.87
C ARG A 1153 31.06 -24.94 10.39
N LEU A 1154 32.09 -24.88 11.23
CA LEU A 1154 33.43 -25.34 10.86
C LEU A 1154 33.51 -26.85 10.60
N SER A 1155 32.54 -27.64 11.06
CA SER A 1155 32.44 -29.08 10.79
C SER A 1155 32.23 -29.40 9.30
N THR A 1156 31.55 -28.56 8.54
CA THR A 1156 31.18 -28.84 7.14
C THR A 1156 32.29 -28.56 6.14
N ILE A 1157 33.30 -27.79 6.55
CA ILE A 1157 34.44 -27.37 5.72
C ILE A 1157 35.74 -28.10 6.06
N LYS A 1158 35.74 -28.97 7.07
CA LYS A 1158 36.93 -29.72 7.49
C LYS A 1158 37.53 -30.54 6.33
N ASN A 1159 36.66 -31.05 5.46
CA ASN A 1159 37.00 -31.87 4.30
C ASN A 1159 37.11 -31.06 3.00
N ALA A 1160 37.23 -29.72 3.07
CA ALA A 1160 37.47 -28.90 1.88
C ALA A 1160 38.93 -28.99 1.43
N ASP A 1161 39.15 -28.98 0.12
CA ASP A 1161 40.50 -29.03 -0.46
C ASP A 1161 41.27 -27.74 -0.18
N THR A 1162 40.58 -26.59 -0.27
CA THR A 1162 41.14 -25.28 0.04
C THR A 1162 40.17 -24.49 0.91
N ILE A 1163 40.67 -23.89 1.98
CA ILE A 1163 39.92 -22.99 2.86
C ILE A 1163 40.52 -21.60 2.74
N CYS A 1164 39.69 -20.61 2.37
CA CYS A 1164 40.03 -19.20 2.36
C CYS A 1164 39.32 -18.48 3.51
N VAL A 1165 40.10 -17.87 4.38
CA VAL A 1165 39.61 -17.01 5.46
C VAL A 1165 39.51 -15.58 4.91
N VAL A 1166 38.30 -15.03 4.94
CA VAL A 1166 37.98 -13.69 4.46
C VAL A 1166 37.76 -12.75 5.63
N SER A 1167 38.54 -11.69 5.71
CA SER A 1167 38.39 -10.60 6.67
C SER A 1167 38.42 -9.25 5.95
N SER A 1168 37.51 -8.34 6.31
CA SER A 1168 37.38 -7.01 5.68
C SER A 1168 37.39 -7.03 4.14
N GLY A 1169 36.81 -8.07 3.53
CA GLY A 1169 36.73 -8.20 2.07
C GLY A 1169 38.01 -8.68 1.36
N LYS A 1170 39.02 -9.16 2.11
CA LYS A 1170 40.30 -9.71 1.60
C LYS A 1170 40.53 -11.12 2.13
N VAL A 1171 41.28 -11.94 1.38
CA VAL A 1171 41.74 -13.25 1.86
C VAL A 1171 42.95 -13.03 2.77
N THR A 1172 42.83 -13.41 4.05
CA THR A 1172 43.91 -13.28 5.04
C THR A 1172 44.70 -14.57 5.21
N GLU A 1173 44.04 -15.72 5.11
CA GLU A 1173 44.67 -17.04 5.19
C GLU A 1173 44.10 -17.97 4.12
N GLU A 1174 44.97 -18.80 3.57
CA GLU A 1174 44.63 -19.83 2.60
C GLU A 1174 45.44 -21.10 2.89
N GLY A 1175 44.79 -22.25 2.73
CA GLY A 1175 45.41 -23.57 2.88
C GLY A 1175 44.40 -24.67 3.21
N THR A 1176 44.89 -25.88 3.44
CA THR A 1176 44.07 -27.01 3.93
C THR A 1176 43.73 -26.83 5.42
N HIS A 1177 42.75 -27.59 5.92
CA HIS A 1177 42.40 -27.58 7.35
C HIS A 1177 43.63 -27.83 8.24
N SER A 1178 44.46 -28.82 7.91
CA SER A 1178 45.65 -29.18 8.69
C SER A 1178 46.71 -28.07 8.66
N GLU A 1179 46.92 -27.43 7.50
CA GLU A 1179 47.87 -26.31 7.34
C GLU A 1179 47.44 -25.08 8.14
N LEU A 1180 46.16 -24.72 8.07
CA LEU A 1180 45.63 -23.56 8.81
C LEU A 1180 45.61 -23.79 10.33
N MET A 1181 45.37 -25.03 10.77
CA MET A 1181 45.49 -25.41 12.18
C MET A 1181 46.94 -25.34 12.67
N ALA A 1182 47.92 -25.67 11.82
CA ALA A 1182 49.34 -25.54 12.14
C ALA A 1182 49.82 -24.08 12.17
N LYS A 1183 49.26 -23.19 11.33
CA LYS A 1183 49.58 -21.76 11.29
C LYS A 1183 49.13 -20.99 12.55
N GLN A 1184 48.22 -21.55 13.36
CA GLN A 1184 47.66 -20.91 14.57
C GLN A 1184 47.10 -19.49 14.36
N GLY A 1185 46.64 -19.18 13.14
CA GLY A 1185 46.06 -17.89 12.78
C GLY A 1185 44.59 -17.70 13.18
N PHE A 1186 43.90 -16.81 12.47
CA PHE A 1186 42.47 -16.52 12.61
C PHE A 1186 41.60 -17.77 12.43
N TYR A 1187 41.92 -18.65 11.48
CA TYR A 1187 41.19 -19.91 11.32
C TYR A 1187 41.28 -20.79 12.58
N TYR A 1188 42.48 -20.92 13.14
CA TYR A 1188 42.71 -21.69 14.38
C TYR A 1188 41.94 -21.10 15.57
N LYS A 1189 41.95 -19.76 15.71
CA LYS A 1189 41.16 -19.04 16.73
C LYS A 1189 39.65 -19.32 16.56
N LEU A 1190 39.13 -19.32 15.33
CA LEU A 1190 37.73 -19.68 15.04
C LEU A 1190 37.42 -21.13 15.42
N VAL A 1191 38.30 -22.07 15.09
CA VAL A 1191 38.13 -23.50 15.43
C VAL A 1191 38.18 -23.72 16.94
N GLN A 1192 39.13 -23.13 17.66
CA GLN A 1192 39.19 -23.23 19.13
C GLN A 1192 37.94 -22.65 19.80
N LYS A 1193 37.47 -21.47 19.35
CA LYS A 1193 36.27 -20.82 19.87
C LYS A 1193 35.02 -21.67 19.66
N SER A 1194 34.92 -22.35 18.52
CA SER A 1194 33.83 -23.30 18.23
C SER A 1194 33.93 -24.60 19.03
N SER A 1195 35.15 -25.07 19.30
CA SER A 1195 35.43 -26.32 20.03
C SER A 1195 35.22 -26.21 21.54
N ARG A 1196 35.41 -25.01 22.12
CA ARG A 1196 35.16 -24.72 23.56
C ARG A 1196 33.67 -24.51 23.91
N ASN A 1197 32.81 -24.31 22.91
CA ASN A 1197 31.36 -24.14 23.08
C ASN A 1197 30.57 -25.46 23.03
N LYS A 1198 31.25 -26.59 22.82
CA LYS A 1198 30.73 -27.94 23.07
C LYS A 1198 31.24 -28.43 24.40
#